data_AF-A0A8H4W0L9-F1
#
_entry.id   AF-A0A8H4W0L9-F1
#
_cell.length_a   1.000
_cell.length_b   1.000
_cell.length_c   1.000
_cell.angle_alpha   90.00
_cell.angle_beta   90.00
_cell.angle_gamma   90.00
#
_symmetry.space_group_name_H-M   'P 1'
#
loop_
_entity.id
_entity.type
_entity.pdbx_description
1 polymer ?
#
loop_
_entity_poly.entity_id
_entity_poly.type
_entity_poly.pdbx_seq_one_letter_code
_entity_poly.pdbx_strand_id
1 'polypeptide(L)'
;MDTKVGNAFVQGISGGERKRASIAEIMVGQSPLQCWDNSTRGLDSANAFEFLIALRNSTRICNSSALVTLYQASQGMYEMFDKVILLYEGHQIFFGHVKEAKEYFVKIGFVCPERSTTGDFLTSITNPTARIAQLGSKAWSLRSPQDFSDIWRLSSERKRLLQEIKDYESNFLIQSSQLESFRAIRRSQRSLHTRQGSPYTVSFAKQIHLCFVRGLQRLGNNLETPVSAIGGNTILSIILGSMFYNMPETTDSFFGRSVLLFFTILLNAFLGAFEGVGLWETRPVVEKHYHLALYHPTVESISSMICDLPNKILLTFGFNIPFYFLANLRKTPSAFFVFCLFAFSSLVAGAVFISALVIYTGFVIPVPNMHPWFQWLRYIDPIAYAFESLMINEFEGRQFQCAMFVPSGPNYANLAPWEHMCAAVGAVPGSSMGHVALEAGVSDAESQKFHVKTLPQTTENEKLAPASSEKRLHSTPFLWNNLTYNIKTHQGPRRILDGIQGWVKQGSLTAVMGCSGAGKTTLLNVLANRSSLGVVGGEIVKGSQDEGKHSFARKVGYAQQADIHLSTSTVREALEFSALLRQSEKYSSEERLSYVSEVVKLLDMDDFVDAVIGVPGEGLNVEQRKKVTIGVELAVRPELLLFLDEPTSGLDSNTAWAICRLLQRLSEGGQAILCTIHQPSGDLFQMFNNLLLLSEDGKQIYFGNIGPKCQAVINYFENGGARKCREDENPAEWLLEVTKSSSTENTPDWPDKWKMSQEKKEIDQELKEMNKVFRGHQPSQNLDSIGRKEFARSFLTQLSVLTRRNLVRDWRTPSYLYSKLILTIAAGLLNGFSFWHSENNLQGVQNQIFSFFLLLTLFSNLVQLIMPQYIENRDLYEVRERPSKMYSWPAFVLSNTLAELPWQTILAVFLYVVWYYPIGMSKNMTPDDVNERSALVFLFIWSFMIFTSTFSQFVVTPLPTAALGVNIASLLYSLSLIFCGVLVSPSKLPRFWIWMLRITPLTYFVGGAVSTGIGHSTVVCSVNELVHFDAPGGIDCGSYLAAYVSYAGGRSLIQRRPKTVSFAQYPTQMQYWTPSAFITRIDGETLE
;
A
#
# COMPACT_ATOMS: atom_id res chain seq x y z
N MET A 1 -14.14 -22.06 12.70
CA MET A 1 -14.11 -21.70 11.26
C MET A 1 -13.13 -20.55 11.04
N ASP A 2 -11.95 -20.61 11.65
CA ASP A 2 -11.31 -19.38 12.17
C ASP A 2 -10.11 -18.93 11.31
N THR A 3 -9.97 -19.54 10.14
CA THR A 3 -8.97 -19.21 9.14
C THR A 3 -9.33 -17.91 8.43
N LYS A 4 -8.41 -16.94 8.43
CA LYS A 4 -8.58 -15.67 7.72
C LYS A 4 -8.83 -15.91 6.22
N VAL A 5 -9.67 -15.09 5.59
CA VAL A 5 -10.04 -15.25 4.15
C VAL A 5 -8.84 -15.01 3.22
N GLY A 6 -7.94 -14.12 3.59
CA GLY A 6 -6.69 -13.84 2.86
C GLY A 6 -6.86 -13.02 1.57
N ASN A 7 -5.73 -12.64 0.98
CA ASN A 7 -5.64 -11.98 -0.34
C ASN A 7 -4.42 -12.51 -1.11
N ALA A 8 -3.81 -11.74 -2.02
CA ALA A 8 -2.62 -12.17 -2.77
C ALA A 8 -1.31 -12.15 -1.94
N PHE A 9 -1.29 -11.39 -0.84
CA PHE A 9 -0.11 -11.16 0.02
C PHE A 9 -0.27 -11.81 1.41
N VAL A 10 -1.50 -11.90 1.91
CA VAL A 10 -1.86 -12.49 3.20
C VAL A 10 -2.47 -13.87 2.98
N GLN A 11 -1.81 -14.91 3.48
CA GLN A 11 -2.26 -16.30 3.40
C GLN A 11 -3.63 -16.48 4.09
N GLY A 12 -4.51 -17.29 3.47
CA GLY A 12 -5.86 -17.55 3.96
C GLY A 12 -6.49 -18.77 3.28
N ILE A 13 -7.83 -18.84 3.30
CA ILE A 13 -8.58 -19.97 2.71
C ILE A 13 -8.39 -20.06 1.18
N SER A 14 -8.52 -21.28 0.64
CA SER A 14 -8.26 -21.58 -0.77
C SER A 14 -9.22 -20.84 -1.73
N GLY A 15 -8.89 -20.86 -3.03
CA GLY A 15 -9.78 -20.30 -4.07
C GLY A 15 -11.19 -20.89 -4.02
N GLY A 16 -11.30 -22.23 -3.91
CA GLY A 16 -12.58 -22.94 -3.81
C GLY A 16 -13.39 -22.54 -2.58
N GLU A 17 -12.73 -22.41 -1.42
CA GLU A 17 -13.39 -21.96 -0.19
C GLU A 17 -13.86 -20.50 -0.26
N ARG A 18 -13.08 -19.59 -0.86
CA ARG A 18 -13.52 -18.20 -1.11
C ARG A 18 -14.74 -18.12 -2.02
N LYS A 19 -14.81 -18.97 -3.06
CA LYS A 19 -15.97 -19.04 -3.96
C LYS A 19 -17.19 -19.69 -3.28
N ARG A 20 -17.02 -20.75 -2.49
CA ARG A 20 -18.11 -21.33 -1.66
C ARG A 20 -18.63 -20.37 -0.60
N ALA A 21 -17.75 -19.56 0.03
CA ALA A 21 -18.16 -18.48 0.92
C ALA A 21 -18.97 -17.38 0.21
N SER A 22 -18.69 -17.12 -1.08
CA SER A 22 -19.47 -16.20 -1.92
C SER A 22 -20.88 -16.75 -2.22
N ILE A 23 -21.02 -18.07 -2.41
CA ILE A 23 -22.35 -18.72 -2.50
C ILE A 23 -23.11 -18.53 -1.18
N ALA A 24 -22.48 -18.75 -0.04
CA ALA A 24 -23.11 -18.56 1.27
C ALA A 24 -23.57 -17.09 1.47
N GLU A 25 -22.77 -16.11 1.08
CA GLU A 25 -23.12 -14.68 1.12
C GLU A 25 -24.40 -14.38 0.31
N ILE A 26 -24.49 -14.89 -0.93
CA ILE A 26 -25.64 -14.66 -1.83
C ILE A 26 -26.87 -15.49 -1.43
N MET A 27 -26.69 -16.70 -0.87
CA MET A 27 -27.78 -17.51 -0.28
C MET A 27 -28.44 -16.80 0.90
N VAL A 28 -27.64 -16.24 1.82
CA VAL A 28 -28.15 -15.47 2.96
C VAL A 28 -28.84 -14.17 2.49
N GLY A 29 -28.40 -13.59 1.38
CA GLY A 29 -29.07 -12.47 0.71
C GLY A 29 -30.41 -12.80 0.03
N GLN A 30 -30.78 -14.08 -0.11
CA GLN A 30 -32.02 -14.56 -0.74
C GLN A 30 -32.33 -13.95 -2.12
N SER A 31 -31.31 -13.66 -2.93
CA SER A 31 -31.53 -13.00 -4.23
C SER A 31 -32.25 -13.93 -5.22
N PRO A 32 -33.42 -13.53 -5.78
CA PRO A 32 -34.22 -14.38 -6.67
C PRO A 32 -33.63 -14.48 -8.09
N LEU A 33 -32.78 -13.53 -8.48
CA LEU A 33 -31.92 -13.60 -9.66
C LEU A 33 -30.48 -13.40 -9.20
N GLN A 34 -29.56 -14.21 -9.70
CA GLN A 34 -28.15 -14.20 -9.32
C GLN A 34 -27.29 -14.18 -10.57
N CYS A 35 -26.45 -13.15 -10.73
CA CYS A 35 -25.54 -13.02 -11.87
C CYS A 35 -24.11 -13.35 -11.42
N TRP A 36 -23.62 -14.51 -11.87
CA TRP A 36 -22.34 -15.08 -11.48
C TRP A 36 -21.34 -14.92 -12.63
N ASP A 37 -20.72 -13.74 -12.72
CA ASP A 37 -19.71 -13.52 -13.76
C ASP A 37 -18.44 -14.34 -13.46
N ASN A 38 -18.01 -15.13 -14.45
CA ASN A 38 -16.74 -15.84 -14.52
C ASN A 38 -16.36 -16.55 -13.22
N SER A 39 -17.36 -17.12 -12.56
CA SER A 39 -17.26 -17.41 -11.13
C SER A 39 -16.47 -18.69 -10.81
N THR A 40 -16.32 -19.59 -11.78
CA THR A 40 -15.41 -20.74 -11.74
C THR A 40 -13.94 -20.37 -12.00
N ARG A 41 -13.64 -19.14 -12.42
CA ARG A 41 -12.28 -18.69 -12.76
C ARG A 41 -11.32 -18.79 -11.57
N GLY A 42 -10.19 -19.47 -11.77
CA GLY A 42 -9.16 -19.70 -10.73
C GLY A 42 -9.47 -20.86 -9.78
N LEU A 43 -10.34 -21.80 -10.19
CA LEU A 43 -10.61 -23.06 -9.49
C LEU A 43 -10.10 -24.25 -10.30
N ASP A 44 -9.88 -25.40 -9.64
CA ASP A 44 -9.89 -26.70 -10.31
C ASP A 44 -11.17 -26.87 -11.12
N SER A 45 -11.15 -27.71 -12.16
CA SER A 45 -12.37 -28.26 -12.74
C SER A 45 -13.26 -28.95 -11.68
N ALA A 46 -12.68 -29.73 -10.77
CA ALA A 46 -13.42 -30.41 -9.72
C ALA A 46 -14.04 -29.45 -8.68
N ASN A 47 -13.29 -28.44 -8.21
CA ASN A 47 -13.81 -27.40 -7.32
C ASN A 47 -14.81 -26.47 -8.04
N ALA A 48 -14.68 -26.26 -9.35
CA ALA A 48 -15.68 -25.57 -10.18
C ALA A 48 -16.95 -26.40 -10.35
N PHE A 49 -16.85 -27.72 -10.53
CA PHE A 49 -17.96 -28.66 -10.58
C PHE A 49 -18.68 -28.75 -9.22
N GLU A 50 -17.95 -28.86 -8.11
CA GLU A 50 -18.50 -28.73 -6.75
C GLU A 50 -19.16 -27.37 -6.50
N PHE A 51 -18.55 -26.28 -6.97
CA PHE A 51 -19.13 -24.93 -6.90
C PHE A 51 -20.45 -24.85 -7.69
N LEU A 52 -20.53 -25.46 -8.86
CA LEU A 52 -21.76 -25.51 -9.66
C LEU A 52 -22.82 -26.44 -9.05
N ILE A 53 -22.44 -27.56 -8.40
CA ILE A 53 -23.36 -28.37 -7.58
C ILE A 53 -23.90 -27.53 -6.42
N ALA A 54 -23.02 -26.85 -5.68
CA ALA A 54 -23.41 -25.98 -4.57
C ALA A 54 -24.33 -24.84 -5.04
N LEU A 55 -24.08 -24.29 -6.22
CA LEU A 55 -24.92 -23.26 -6.83
C LEU A 55 -26.27 -23.81 -7.33
N ARG A 56 -26.32 -24.99 -7.97
CA ARG A 56 -27.59 -25.63 -8.39
C ARG A 56 -28.43 -26.09 -7.21
N ASN A 57 -27.80 -26.49 -6.11
CA ASN A 57 -28.47 -26.77 -4.85
C ASN A 57 -28.95 -25.48 -4.18
N SER A 58 -28.14 -24.40 -4.21
CA SER A 58 -28.53 -23.06 -3.76
C SER A 58 -29.77 -22.56 -4.49
N THR A 59 -29.82 -22.61 -5.83
CA THR A 59 -30.99 -22.14 -6.60
C THR A 59 -32.25 -22.95 -6.29
N ARG A 60 -32.13 -24.26 -6.08
CA ARG A 60 -33.24 -25.13 -5.66
C ARG A 60 -33.73 -24.83 -4.24
N ILE A 61 -32.83 -24.60 -3.29
CA ILE A 61 -33.16 -24.30 -1.89
C ILE A 61 -33.75 -22.89 -1.73
N CYS A 62 -33.20 -21.91 -2.44
CA CYS A 62 -33.63 -20.51 -2.39
C CYS A 62 -34.78 -20.18 -3.37
N ASN A 63 -35.19 -21.13 -4.22
CA ASN A 63 -36.11 -20.92 -5.34
C ASN A 63 -35.73 -19.71 -6.23
N SER A 64 -34.44 -19.64 -6.61
CA SER A 64 -33.85 -18.53 -7.37
C SER A 64 -33.34 -18.99 -8.74
N SER A 65 -33.19 -18.04 -9.66
CA SER A 65 -32.53 -18.25 -10.96
C SER A 65 -31.07 -17.79 -10.91
N ALA A 66 -30.15 -18.58 -11.46
CA ALA A 66 -28.75 -18.20 -11.62
C ALA A 66 -28.39 -18.08 -13.12
N LEU A 67 -27.90 -16.91 -13.51
CA LEU A 67 -27.21 -16.68 -14.78
C LEU A 67 -25.70 -16.75 -14.50
N VAL A 68 -25.00 -17.66 -15.16
CA VAL A 68 -23.57 -17.91 -14.94
C VAL A 68 -22.83 -17.77 -16.27
N THR A 69 -21.73 -17.01 -16.30
CA THR A 69 -20.79 -17.02 -17.43
C THR A 69 -19.66 -18.01 -17.14
N LEU A 70 -19.35 -18.86 -18.12
CA LEU A 70 -18.33 -19.91 -18.03
C LEU A 70 -17.40 -19.82 -19.23
N TYR A 71 -16.10 -19.69 -18.98
CA TYR A 71 -15.05 -19.66 -20.02
C TYR A 71 -14.65 -21.06 -20.51
N GLN A 72 -14.68 -22.03 -19.61
CA GLN A 72 -14.50 -23.46 -19.90
C GLN A 72 -15.55 -24.21 -19.07
N ALA A 73 -16.25 -25.15 -19.69
CA ALA A 73 -17.26 -25.97 -19.06
C ALA A 73 -17.04 -27.42 -19.49
N SER A 74 -16.62 -28.28 -18.57
CA SER A 74 -16.57 -29.72 -18.88
C SER A 74 -17.99 -30.26 -19.12
N GLN A 75 -18.12 -31.42 -19.77
CA GLN A 75 -19.44 -31.92 -20.19
C GLN A 75 -20.42 -32.03 -19.00
N GLY A 76 -19.92 -32.49 -17.84
CA GLY A 76 -20.71 -32.54 -16.61
C GLY A 76 -21.08 -31.16 -16.02
N MET A 77 -20.26 -30.11 -16.23
CA MET A 77 -20.64 -28.74 -15.86
C MET A 77 -21.75 -28.21 -16.76
N TYR A 78 -21.63 -28.44 -18.07
CA TYR A 78 -22.58 -27.99 -19.08
C TYR A 78 -23.98 -28.58 -18.83
N GLU A 79 -24.05 -29.86 -18.45
CA GLU A 79 -25.29 -30.58 -18.11
C GLU A 79 -25.92 -30.17 -16.76
N MET A 80 -25.28 -29.29 -15.97
CA MET A 80 -25.92 -28.68 -14.80
C MET A 80 -26.91 -27.57 -15.13
N PHE A 81 -26.86 -27.03 -16.34
CA PHE A 81 -27.71 -25.91 -16.75
C PHE A 81 -28.97 -26.41 -17.46
N ASP A 82 -30.05 -25.64 -17.33
CA ASP A 82 -31.32 -25.99 -17.97
C ASP A 82 -31.43 -25.32 -19.36
N LYS A 83 -30.99 -24.06 -19.50
CA LYS A 83 -30.86 -23.34 -20.78
C LYS A 83 -29.47 -22.70 -20.96
N VAL A 84 -29.03 -22.53 -22.21
CA VAL A 84 -27.75 -21.88 -22.58
C VAL A 84 -27.99 -20.76 -23.59
N ILE A 85 -27.30 -19.63 -23.41
CA ILE A 85 -27.24 -18.50 -24.35
C ILE A 85 -25.86 -18.51 -25.01
N LEU A 86 -25.80 -18.34 -26.33
CA LEU A 86 -24.54 -18.12 -27.06
C LEU A 86 -24.53 -16.74 -27.71
N LEU A 87 -23.47 -15.97 -27.43
CA LEU A 87 -23.24 -14.62 -27.93
C LEU A 87 -21.97 -14.59 -28.80
N TYR A 88 -22.00 -13.84 -29.89
CA TYR A 88 -20.86 -13.62 -30.78
C TYR A 88 -20.81 -12.13 -31.15
N GLU A 89 -19.75 -11.41 -30.74
CA GLU A 89 -19.58 -9.96 -31.00
C GLU A 89 -20.87 -9.16 -30.70
N GLY A 90 -21.40 -9.31 -29.48
CA GLY A 90 -22.64 -8.66 -29.01
C GLY A 90 -23.94 -9.26 -29.55
N HIS A 91 -23.91 -10.10 -30.58
CA HIS A 91 -25.10 -10.69 -31.20
C HIS A 91 -25.49 -12.00 -30.52
N GLN A 92 -26.78 -12.17 -30.21
CA GLN A 92 -27.32 -13.49 -29.84
C GLN A 92 -27.40 -14.37 -31.09
N ILE A 93 -26.80 -15.56 -31.00
CA ILE A 93 -26.79 -16.56 -32.08
C ILE A 93 -27.46 -17.89 -31.69
N PHE A 94 -27.72 -18.10 -30.39
CA PHE A 94 -28.59 -19.16 -29.87
C PHE A 94 -29.12 -18.81 -28.46
N PHE A 95 -30.33 -19.25 -28.13
CA PHE A 95 -30.82 -19.41 -26.76
C PHE A 95 -31.89 -20.52 -26.71
N GLY A 96 -31.67 -21.56 -25.91
CA GLY A 96 -32.53 -22.75 -25.88
C GLY A 96 -32.11 -23.75 -24.80
N HIS A 97 -32.67 -24.96 -24.81
CA HIS A 97 -32.28 -26.00 -23.85
C HIS A 97 -30.86 -26.49 -24.16
N VAL A 98 -30.09 -26.75 -23.11
CA VAL A 98 -28.71 -27.30 -23.15
C VAL A 98 -28.53 -28.50 -24.10
N LYS A 99 -29.56 -29.34 -24.30
CA LYS A 99 -29.52 -30.46 -25.25
C LYS A 99 -29.64 -30.02 -26.72
N GLU A 100 -30.49 -29.04 -27.00
CA GLU A 100 -30.84 -28.59 -28.37
C GLU A 100 -29.70 -27.80 -29.03
N ALA A 101 -28.81 -27.20 -28.25
CA ALA A 101 -27.77 -26.29 -28.74
C ALA A 101 -26.76 -26.96 -29.71
N LYS A 102 -26.31 -28.18 -29.40
CA LYS A 102 -25.40 -28.94 -30.27
C LYS A 102 -26.07 -29.30 -31.59
N GLU A 103 -27.28 -29.81 -31.51
CA GLU A 103 -28.09 -30.25 -32.65
C GLU A 103 -28.39 -29.09 -33.61
N TYR A 104 -28.73 -27.90 -33.09
CA TYR A 104 -28.99 -26.69 -33.87
C TYR A 104 -27.81 -26.30 -34.79
N PHE A 105 -26.58 -26.28 -34.26
CA PHE A 105 -25.41 -25.90 -35.07
C PHE A 105 -24.97 -27.02 -36.02
N VAL A 106 -25.09 -28.30 -35.63
CA VAL A 106 -24.86 -29.44 -36.53
C VAL A 106 -25.85 -29.40 -37.71
N LYS A 107 -27.13 -29.08 -37.46
CA LYS A 107 -28.19 -28.90 -38.46
C LYS A 107 -27.95 -27.72 -39.42
N ILE A 108 -27.12 -26.75 -39.05
CA ILE A 108 -26.66 -25.65 -39.93
C ILE A 108 -25.45 -26.09 -40.79
N GLY A 109 -24.71 -27.12 -40.35
CA GLY A 109 -23.56 -27.69 -41.05
C GLY A 109 -22.22 -27.51 -40.33
N PHE A 110 -22.21 -27.17 -39.04
CA PHE A 110 -20.98 -27.18 -38.23
C PHE A 110 -20.63 -28.58 -37.75
N VAL A 111 -19.36 -28.95 -37.85
CA VAL A 111 -18.86 -30.26 -37.42
C VAL A 111 -18.35 -30.15 -35.98
N CYS A 112 -18.91 -30.96 -35.08
CA CYS A 112 -18.39 -31.14 -33.73
C CYS A 112 -17.23 -32.13 -33.75
N PRO A 113 -16.02 -31.79 -33.28
CA PRO A 113 -14.93 -32.74 -33.10
C PRO A 113 -15.32 -33.90 -32.17
N GLU A 114 -14.80 -35.10 -32.45
CA GLU A 114 -15.13 -36.37 -31.77
C GLU A 114 -14.86 -36.36 -30.25
N ARG A 115 -13.92 -35.52 -29.79
CA ARG A 115 -13.46 -35.46 -28.38
C ARG A 115 -13.59 -34.07 -27.73
N SER A 116 -14.36 -33.18 -28.35
CA SER A 116 -14.68 -31.86 -27.78
C SER A 116 -15.90 -31.93 -26.86
N THR A 117 -15.86 -31.25 -25.72
CA THR A 117 -17.06 -31.11 -24.88
C THR A 117 -18.11 -30.27 -25.62
N THR A 118 -19.38 -30.37 -25.23
CA THR A 118 -20.42 -29.53 -25.85
C THR A 118 -20.18 -28.03 -25.57
N GLY A 119 -19.56 -27.69 -24.43
CA GLY A 119 -19.13 -26.33 -24.12
C GLY A 119 -18.05 -25.83 -25.08
N ASP A 120 -16.99 -26.61 -25.28
CA ASP A 120 -15.89 -26.28 -26.21
C ASP A 120 -16.38 -26.19 -27.67
N PHE A 121 -17.30 -27.07 -28.10
CA PHE A 121 -17.91 -26.98 -29.42
C PHE A 121 -18.64 -25.64 -29.61
N LEU A 122 -19.48 -25.23 -28.66
CA LEU A 122 -20.23 -23.97 -28.75
C LEU A 122 -19.32 -22.73 -28.74
N THR A 123 -18.24 -22.73 -27.94
CA THR A 123 -17.25 -21.62 -27.94
C THR A 123 -16.28 -21.65 -29.13
N SER A 124 -16.15 -22.78 -29.84
CA SER A 124 -15.41 -22.84 -31.10
C SER A 124 -16.14 -22.11 -32.24
N ILE A 125 -17.48 -22.14 -32.26
CA ILE A 125 -18.31 -21.58 -33.34
C ILE A 125 -18.18 -20.05 -33.43
N THR A 126 -18.00 -19.38 -32.30
CA THR A 126 -17.78 -17.93 -32.20
C THR A 126 -16.36 -17.52 -32.64
N ASN A 127 -15.44 -18.46 -32.87
CA ASN A 127 -14.10 -18.20 -33.34
C ASN A 127 -13.96 -18.60 -34.84
N PRO A 128 -13.72 -17.65 -35.76
CA PRO A 128 -13.52 -17.93 -37.19
C PRO A 128 -12.41 -18.94 -37.52
N THR A 129 -11.42 -19.12 -36.64
CA THR A 129 -10.29 -20.04 -36.87
C THR A 129 -10.49 -21.45 -36.30
N ALA A 130 -11.37 -21.61 -35.29
CA ALA A 130 -11.66 -22.91 -34.67
C ALA A 130 -12.89 -23.60 -35.27
N ARG A 131 -13.85 -22.84 -35.81
CA ARG A 131 -15.12 -23.40 -36.32
C ARG A 131 -14.93 -24.22 -37.61
N ILE A 132 -15.30 -25.50 -37.56
CA ILE A 132 -15.28 -26.41 -38.72
C ILE A 132 -16.68 -26.42 -39.36
N ALA A 133 -16.77 -26.00 -40.63
CA ALA A 133 -18.01 -26.01 -41.41
C ALA A 133 -17.91 -27.02 -42.57
N GLN A 134 -18.94 -27.86 -42.75
CA GLN A 134 -19.00 -28.83 -43.84
C GLN A 134 -19.09 -28.12 -45.20
N LEU A 135 -18.28 -28.56 -46.17
CA LEU A 135 -18.21 -27.95 -47.50
C LEU A 135 -19.59 -27.96 -48.18
N GLY A 136 -20.03 -26.81 -48.70
CA GLY A 136 -21.34 -26.66 -49.35
C GLY A 136 -22.56 -26.56 -48.41
N SER A 137 -22.37 -26.65 -47.09
CA SER A 137 -23.45 -26.42 -46.10
C SER A 137 -23.79 -24.93 -45.91
N LYS A 138 -24.87 -24.63 -45.19
CA LYS A 138 -25.19 -23.24 -44.80
C LYS A 138 -24.08 -22.64 -43.90
N ALA A 139 -23.51 -23.44 -42.99
CA ALA A 139 -22.35 -23.05 -42.18
C ALA A 139 -21.16 -22.55 -43.02
N TRP A 140 -20.93 -23.13 -44.21
CA TRP A 140 -19.83 -22.72 -45.09
C TRP A 140 -19.97 -21.27 -45.58
N SER A 141 -21.20 -20.77 -45.73
CA SER A 141 -21.49 -19.39 -46.17
C SER A 141 -21.36 -18.34 -45.07
N LEU A 142 -21.34 -18.74 -43.78
CA LEU A 142 -21.29 -17.81 -42.65
C LEU A 142 -19.89 -17.21 -42.48
N ARG A 143 -19.82 -15.88 -42.45
CA ARG A 143 -18.58 -15.11 -42.27
C ARG A 143 -18.70 -14.15 -41.10
N SER A 144 -19.68 -13.23 -41.11
CA SER A 144 -19.85 -12.19 -40.08
C SER A 144 -20.75 -12.64 -38.92
N PRO A 145 -20.65 -12.04 -37.72
CA PRO A 145 -21.58 -12.28 -36.61
C PRO A 145 -23.04 -11.95 -36.94
N GLN A 146 -23.24 -10.97 -37.83
CA GLN A 146 -24.56 -10.57 -38.33
C GLN A 146 -25.26 -11.76 -39.00
N ASP A 147 -24.54 -12.50 -39.85
CA ASP A 147 -25.04 -13.66 -40.61
C ASP A 147 -25.59 -14.74 -39.66
N PHE A 148 -24.88 -15.01 -38.56
CA PHE A 148 -25.32 -15.97 -37.53
C PHE A 148 -26.57 -15.47 -36.82
N SER A 149 -26.64 -14.17 -36.49
CA SER A 149 -27.81 -13.58 -35.84
C SER A 149 -29.04 -13.61 -36.76
N ASP A 150 -28.88 -13.39 -38.06
CA ASP A 150 -29.98 -13.43 -39.04
C ASP A 150 -30.46 -14.85 -39.35
N ILE A 151 -29.57 -15.87 -39.39
CA ILE A 151 -30.01 -17.28 -39.38
C ILE A 151 -30.76 -17.61 -38.08
N TRP A 152 -30.25 -17.21 -36.91
CA TRP A 152 -30.94 -17.39 -35.63
C TRP A 152 -32.32 -16.70 -35.64
N ARG A 153 -32.41 -15.48 -36.16
CA ARG A 153 -33.65 -14.69 -36.26
C ARG A 153 -34.74 -15.39 -37.05
N LEU A 154 -34.37 -16.10 -38.13
CA LEU A 154 -35.28 -16.83 -39.03
C LEU A 154 -35.62 -18.26 -38.58
N SER A 155 -34.81 -18.84 -37.69
CA SER A 155 -34.89 -20.24 -37.23
C SER A 155 -36.25 -20.66 -36.65
N SER A 156 -36.56 -21.96 -36.77
CA SER A 156 -37.70 -22.61 -36.10
C SER A 156 -37.57 -22.57 -34.58
N GLU A 157 -36.34 -22.70 -34.11
CA GLU A 157 -35.90 -22.81 -32.73
C GLU A 157 -36.16 -21.48 -31.99
N ARG A 158 -35.77 -20.35 -32.58
CA ARG A 158 -36.11 -19.02 -32.05
C ARG A 158 -37.60 -18.71 -32.14
N LYS A 159 -38.32 -19.18 -33.17
CA LYS A 159 -39.78 -19.03 -33.24
C LYS A 159 -40.48 -19.77 -32.09
N ARG A 160 -40.04 -20.98 -31.76
CA ARG A 160 -40.49 -21.72 -30.57
C ARG A 160 -40.14 -20.98 -29.28
N LEU A 161 -38.89 -20.50 -29.12
CA LEU A 161 -38.49 -19.69 -27.97
C LEU A 161 -39.39 -18.44 -27.78
N LEU A 162 -39.70 -17.73 -28.86
CA LEU A 162 -40.58 -16.55 -28.81
C LEU A 162 -42.03 -16.91 -28.48
N GLN A 163 -42.46 -18.14 -28.79
CA GLN A 163 -43.75 -18.66 -28.33
C GLN A 163 -43.67 -19.06 -26.84
N GLU A 164 -42.63 -19.79 -26.39
CA GLU A 164 -42.40 -20.10 -24.97
C GLU A 164 -42.37 -18.83 -24.10
N ILE A 165 -41.78 -17.73 -24.59
CA ILE A 165 -41.77 -16.43 -23.91
C ILE A 165 -43.18 -15.83 -23.85
N LYS A 166 -43.94 -15.80 -24.95
CA LYS A 166 -45.33 -15.30 -24.95
C LYS A 166 -46.27 -16.13 -24.09
N ASP A 167 -46.12 -17.45 -24.13
CA ASP A 167 -46.90 -18.38 -23.32
C ASP A 167 -46.59 -18.13 -21.83
N TYR A 168 -45.31 -17.96 -21.47
CA TYR A 168 -44.90 -17.57 -20.12
C TYR A 168 -45.45 -16.19 -19.72
N GLU A 169 -45.32 -15.17 -20.57
CA GLU A 169 -45.88 -13.82 -20.35
C GLU A 169 -47.41 -13.83 -20.23
N SER A 170 -48.12 -14.77 -20.85
CA SER A 170 -49.58 -14.92 -20.73
C SER A 170 -50.01 -15.62 -19.44
N ASN A 171 -49.23 -16.59 -18.96
CA ASN A 171 -49.48 -17.31 -17.70
C ASN A 171 -49.01 -16.49 -16.48
N PHE A 172 -47.95 -15.70 -16.64
CA PHE A 172 -47.36 -14.82 -15.63
C PHE A 172 -47.48 -13.34 -16.04
N LEU A 173 -48.65 -12.96 -16.56
CA LEU A 173 -49.00 -11.56 -16.83
C LEU A 173 -48.69 -10.71 -15.60
N ILE A 174 -48.15 -9.50 -15.80
CA ILE A 174 -47.87 -8.52 -14.75
C ILE A 174 -49.17 -7.85 -14.29
N GLN A 175 -50.13 -8.67 -13.87
CA GLN A 175 -51.35 -8.25 -13.19
C GLN A 175 -51.01 -7.71 -11.79
N SER A 176 -51.83 -6.80 -11.30
CA SER A 176 -51.64 -6.16 -10.00
C SER A 176 -51.51 -7.17 -8.87
N SER A 177 -52.27 -8.27 -8.87
CA SER A 177 -52.35 -9.25 -7.78
C SER A 177 -51.02 -9.95 -7.44
N GLN A 178 -50.29 -10.50 -8.41
CA GLN A 178 -48.97 -11.11 -8.16
C GLN A 178 -47.89 -10.07 -7.88
N LEU A 179 -47.97 -8.90 -8.53
CA LEU A 179 -47.07 -7.78 -8.24
C LEU A 179 -47.31 -7.23 -6.83
N GLU A 180 -48.55 -7.27 -6.34
CA GLU A 180 -48.97 -6.87 -5.00
C GLU A 180 -48.62 -7.91 -3.95
N SER A 181 -48.74 -9.21 -4.22
CA SER A 181 -48.25 -10.25 -3.31
C SER A 181 -46.73 -10.20 -3.17
N PHE A 182 -45.99 -10.00 -4.27
CA PHE A 182 -44.54 -9.75 -4.23
C PHE A 182 -44.20 -8.44 -3.48
N ARG A 183 -44.93 -7.35 -3.72
CA ARG A 183 -44.80 -6.10 -2.93
C ARG A 183 -45.17 -6.30 -1.46
N ALA A 184 -46.10 -7.19 -1.13
CA ALA A 184 -46.52 -7.50 0.25
C ALA A 184 -45.45 -8.34 0.98
N ILE A 185 -44.88 -9.37 0.32
CA ILE A 185 -43.73 -10.13 0.82
C ILE A 185 -42.53 -9.19 1.02
N ARG A 186 -42.24 -8.32 0.05
CA ARG A 186 -41.17 -7.31 0.18
C ARG A 186 -41.50 -6.23 1.23
N ARG A 187 -42.76 -6.04 1.61
CA ARG A 187 -43.19 -5.17 2.73
C ARG A 187 -43.05 -5.89 4.08
N SER A 188 -43.35 -7.19 4.18
CA SER A 188 -43.20 -7.96 5.44
C SER A 188 -41.76 -8.33 5.76
N GLN A 189 -40.90 -8.49 4.76
CA GLN A 189 -39.44 -8.65 4.92
C GLN A 189 -38.71 -7.34 5.26
N ARG A 190 -39.35 -6.18 5.11
CA ARG A 190 -38.78 -4.87 5.48
C ARG A 190 -39.03 -4.59 6.95
N SER A 191 -38.07 -3.96 7.63
CA SER A 191 -38.29 -3.50 9.00
C SER A 191 -39.28 -2.33 9.02
N LEU A 192 -40.10 -2.26 10.10
CA LEU A 192 -41.15 -1.25 10.30
C LEU A 192 -40.68 0.21 10.15
N HIS A 193 -39.39 0.48 10.36
CA HIS A 193 -38.78 1.81 10.32
C HIS A 193 -38.06 2.11 8.97
N THR A 194 -38.40 1.40 7.90
CA THR A 194 -37.75 1.54 6.57
C THR A 194 -38.63 2.36 5.62
N ARG A 195 -38.10 3.44 5.03
CA ARG A 195 -38.82 4.26 4.03
C ARG A 195 -39.26 3.40 2.84
N GLN A 196 -40.51 3.53 2.39
CA GLN A 196 -41.09 2.61 1.38
C GLN A 196 -40.33 2.56 0.03
N GLY A 197 -39.65 3.64 -0.36
CA GLY A 197 -38.80 3.70 -1.56
C GLY A 197 -37.34 3.25 -1.36
N SER A 198 -36.94 2.84 -0.16
CA SER A 198 -35.57 2.39 0.14
C SER A 198 -35.22 1.07 -0.59
N PRO A 199 -34.02 0.91 -1.16
CA PRO A 199 -33.57 -0.39 -1.66
C PRO A 199 -33.36 -1.38 -0.50
N TYR A 200 -32.82 -0.91 0.62
CA TYR A 200 -32.49 -1.68 1.82
C TYR A 200 -33.73 -2.27 2.51
N THR A 201 -33.56 -3.44 3.14
CA THR A 201 -34.58 -4.15 3.94
C THR A 201 -34.53 -3.79 5.44
N VAL A 202 -33.32 -3.67 5.98
CA VAL A 202 -33.04 -3.40 7.40
C VAL A 202 -33.07 -1.89 7.69
N SER A 203 -33.57 -1.48 8.86
CA SER A 203 -33.56 -0.07 9.31
C SER A 203 -32.14 0.45 9.49
N PHE A 204 -31.93 1.75 9.25
CA PHE A 204 -30.63 2.42 9.35
C PHE A 204 -29.92 2.14 10.69
N ALA A 205 -30.62 2.24 11.82
CA ALA A 205 -30.08 1.93 13.15
C ALA A 205 -29.62 0.46 13.31
N LYS A 206 -30.35 -0.50 12.73
CA LYS A 206 -29.96 -1.92 12.77
C LYS A 206 -28.84 -2.24 11.77
N GLN A 207 -28.73 -1.50 10.65
CA GLN A 207 -27.54 -1.56 9.80
C GLN A 207 -26.29 -1.08 10.59
N ILE A 208 -26.38 0.03 11.34
CA ILE A 208 -25.27 0.52 12.20
C ILE A 208 -24.86 -0.55 13.21
N HIS A 209 -25.81 -1.16 13.91
CA HIS A 209 -25.50 -2.21 14.88
C HIS A 209 -24.80 -3.43 14.26
N LEU A 210 -25.22 -3.87 13.07
CA LEU A 210 -24.59 -5.01 12.37
C LEU A 210 -23.17 -4.68 11.89
N CYS A 211 -22.96 -3.49 11.32
CA CYS A 211 -21.61 -3.02 10.98
C CYS A 211 -20.74 -2.86 12.23
N PHE A 212 -21.30 -2.41 13.36
CA PHE A 212 -20.57 -2.21 14.60
C PHE A 212 -20.04 -3.53 15.20
N VAL A 213 -20.88 -4.57 15.24
CA VAL A 213 -20.44 -5.91 15.64
C VAL A 213 -19.34 -6.44 14.71
N ARG A 214 -19.44 -6.20 13.40
CA ARG A 214 -18.37 -6.53 12.42
C ARG A 214 -17.10 -5.72 12.66
N GLY A 215 -17.18 -4.44 13.03
CA GLY A 215 -16.04 -3.60 13.32
C GLY A 215 -15.29 -4.03 14.59
N LEU A 216 -16.00 -4.41 15.65
CA LEU A 216 -15.40 -5.05 16.84
C LEU A 216 -14.70 -6.36 16.50
N GLN A 217 -15.30 -7.20 15.65
CA GLN A 217 -14.65 -8.43 15.16
C GLN A 217 -13.39 -8.13 14.32
N ARG A 218 -13.38 -7.08 13.50
CA ARG A 218 -12.19 -6.64 12.76
C ARG A 218 -11.08 -6.18 13.71
N LEU A 219 -11.41 -5.40 14.74
CA LEU A 219 -10.47 -4.92 15.74
C LEU A 219 -9.82 -6.07 16.53
N GLY A 220 -10.63 -7.02 17.02
CA GLY A 220 -10.14 -8.22 17.71
C GLY A 220 -9.24 -9.12 16.86
N ASN A 221 -9.37 -9.09 15.53
CA ASN A 221 -8.53 -9.83 14.59
C ASN A 221 -7.21 -9.14 14.20
N ASN A 222 -6.99 -7.88 14.65
CA ASN A 222 -5.78 -7.08 14.47
C ASN A 222 -5.55 -6.20 15.71
N LEU A 223 -5.22 -6.82 16.85
CA LEU A 223 -4.90 -6.12 18.10
C LEU A 223 -3.53 -5.43 18.09
N GLU A 224 -2.60 -5.85 17.21
CA GLU A 224 -1.24 -5.32 17.13
C GLU A 224 -1.20 -3.81 16.87
N THR A 225 -2.09 -3.32 16.01
CA THR A 225 -2.16 -1.90 15.62
C THR A 225 -2.64 -0.98 16.77
N PRO A 226 -3.81 -1.21 17.42
CA PRO A 226 -4.23 -0.40 18.55
C PRO A 226 -3.36 -0.57 19.80
N VAL A 227 -2.85 -1.78 20.09
CA VAL A 227 -1.99 -2.02 21.27
C VAL A 227 -0.66 -1.29 21.14
N SER A 228 -0.03 -1.30 19.95
CA SER A 228 1.21 -0.53 19.73
C SER A 228 0.98 0.98 19.80
N ALA A 229 -0.16 1.49 19.30
CA ALA A 229 -0.52 2.90 19.41
C ALA A 229 -0.75 3.34 20.87
N ILE A 230 -1.53 2.58 21.67
CA ILE A 230 -1.82 2.92 23.07
C ILE A 230 -0.54 2.80 23.92
N GLY A 231 0.26 1.74 23.73
CA GLY A 231 1.52 1.54 24.45
C GLY A 231 2.54 2.64 24.14
N GLY A 232 2.77 2.95 22.86
CA GLY A 232 3.71 3.99 22.44
C GLY A 232 3.35 5.37 22.98
N ASN A 233 2.06 5.73 22.98
CA ASN A 233 1.62 7.04 23.49
C ASN A 233 1.58 7.14 25.01
N THR A 234 1.35 6.03 25.72
CA THR A 234 1.52 5.97 27.18
C THR A 234 2.99 6.20 27.56
N ILE A 235 3.94 5.61 26.80
CA ILE A 235 5.38 5.86 26.98
C ILE A 235 5.74 7.32 26.68
N LEU A 236 5.24 7.88 25.56
CA LEU A 236 5.44 9.29 25.18
C LEU A 236 4.95 10.25 26.28
N SER A 237 3.78 9.98 26.86
CA SER A 237 3.20 10.72 27.98
C SER A 237 4.09 10.71 29.24
N ILE A 238 4.61 9.55 29.63
CA ILE A 238 5.51 9.43 30.80
C ILE A 238 6.80 10.22 30.57
N ILE A 239 7.38 10.11 29.37
CA ILE A 239 8.56 10.88 28.95
C ILE A 239 8.29 12.38 29.07
N LEU A 240 7.19 12.86 28.49
CA LEU A 240 6.76 14.25 28.51
C LEU A 240 6.48 14.78 29.92
N GLY A 241 5.73 14.03 30.72
CA GLY A 241 5.40 14.42 32.09
C GLY A 241 6.64 14.53 32.97
N SER A 242 7.66 13.72 32.70
CA SER A 242 8.95 13.77 33.39
C SER A 242 9.83 14.98 33.01
N MET A 243 9.57 15.65 31.87
CA MET A 243 10.26 16.90 31.51
C MET A 243 9.74 18.10 32.31
N PHE A 244 8.43 18.18 32.49
CA PHE A 244 7.75 19.22 33.26
C PHE A 244 7.50 18.78 34.72
N TYR A 245 8.35 17.88 35.23
CA TYR A 245 8.11 17.19 36.49
C TYR A 245 7.96 18.16 37.67
N ASN A 246 6.81 18.10 38.33
CA ASN A 246 6.47 18.84 39.55
C ASN A 246 6.74 20.36 39.46
N MET A 247 6.17 21.04 38.46
CA MET A 247 6.30 22.49 38.30
C MET A 247 5.87 23.27 39.58
N PRO A 248 6.63 24.31 39.99
CA PRO A 248 6.33 25.13 41.16
C PRO A 248 5.11 26.05 40.92
N GLU A 249 4.63 26.69 42.00
CA GLU A 249 3.50 27.63 41.97
C GLU A 249 3.97 29.10 41.96
N THR A 250 4.99 29.37 41.14
CA THR A 250 5.57 30.70 40.91
C THR A 250 5.28 31.20 39.49
N THR A 251 5.41 32.51 39.25
CA THR A 251 5.20 33.13 37.93
C THR A 251 6.11 32.57 36.83
N ASP A 252 7.31 32.10 37.17
CA ASP A 252 8.22 31.40 36.23
C ASP A 252 7.59 30.14 35.60
N SER A 253 6.59 29.55 36.26
CA SER A 253 5.88 28.38 35.74
C SER A 253 4.85 28.73 34.66
N PHE A 254 4.49 30.00 34.46
CA PHE A 254 3.42 30.41 33.52
C PHE A 254 3.68 29.93 32.10
N PHE A 255 4.88 30.21 31.56
CA PHE A 255 5.26 29.76 30.22
C PHE A 255 5.30 28.23 30.14
N GLY A 256 5.86 27.56 31.15
CA GLY A 256 5.95 26.09 31.20
C GLY A 256 4.59 25.40 31.20
N ARG A 257 3.63 25.89 31.99
CA ARG A 257 2.24 25.42 32.03
C ARG A 257 1.53 25.70 30.70
N SER A 258 1.73 26.88 30.11
CA SER A 258 1.12 27.25 28.82
C SER A 258 1.61 26.36 27.67
N VAL A 259 2.94 26.17 27.55
CA VAL A 259 3.56 25.22 26.60
C VAL A 259 2.99 23.82 26.81
N LEU A 260 2.89 23.37 28.06
CA LEU A 260 2.41 22.03 28.39
C LEU A 260 0.95 21.79 27.95
N LEU A 261 0.03 22.73 28.22
CA LEU A 261 -1.38 22.63 27.83
C LEU A 261 -1.56 22.69 26.31
N PHE A 262 -0.84 23.58 25.63
CA PHE A 262 -0.78 23.62 24.17
C PHE A 262 -0.27 22.29 23.59
N PHE A 263 0.77 21.71 24.21
CA PHE A 263 1.39 20.49 23.73
C PHE A 263 0.53 19.23 23.97
N THR A 264 -0.28 19.18 25.04
CA THR A 264 -1.36 18.17 25.18
C THR A 264 -2.23 18.15 23.94
N ILE A 265 -2.78 19.32 23.60
CA ILE A 265 -3.75 19.48 22.52
C ILE A 265 -3.10 19.17 21.17
N LEU A 266 -1.89 19.69 20.92
CA LEU A 266 -1.10 19.45 19.70
C LEU A 266 -0.87 17.95 19.45
N LEU A 267 -0.43 17.19 20.46
CA LEU A 267 -0.20 15.75 20.30
C LEU A 267 -1.50 14.97 20.15
N ASN A 268 -2.54 15.25 20.94
CA ASN A 268 -3.82 14.55 20.78
C ASN A 268 -4.41 14.79 19.37
N ALA A 269 -4.31 16.02 18.84
CA ALA A 269 -4.72 16.34 17.48
C ALA A 269 -3.87 15.61 16.41
N PHE A 270 -2.54 15.54 16.57
CA PHE A 270 -1.70 14.73 15.67
C PHE A 270 -2.09 13.26 15.70
N LEU A 271 -2.35 12.66 16.87
CA LEU A 271 -2.68 11.24 16.96
C LEU A 271 -3.96 10.87 16.20
N GLY A 272 -4.99 11.71 16.22
CA GLY A 272 -6.19 11.53 15.43
C GLY A 272 -5.99 11.68 13.91
N ALA A 273 -4.87 12.24 13.45
CA ALA A 273 -4.60 12.45 12.02
C ALA A 273 -4.24 11.14 11.29
N PHE A 274 -3.52 10.23 11.95
CA PHE A 274 -2.91 9.05 11.31
C PHE A 274 -3.89 7.90 11.03
N GLU A 275 -5.04 7.89 11.71
CA GLU A 275 -6.05 6.82 11.62
C GLU A 275 -6.77 6.80 10.26
N GLY A 276 -6.80 7.94 9.55
CA GLY A 276 -7.53 8.10 8.28
C GLY A 276 -7.10 7.15 7.17
N VAL A 277 -5.85 6.67 7.18
CA VAL A 277 -5.32 5.71 6.18
C VAL A 277 -6.11 4.39 6.21
N GLY A 278 -6.48 3.90 7.40
CA GLY A 278 -7.19 2.62 7.57
C GLY A 278 -8.62 2.62 7.05
N LEU A 279 -9.23 3.80 6.84
CA LEU A 279 -10.54 3.92 6.17
C LEU A 279 -10.42 3.69 4.66
N TRP A 280 -9.38 4.22 4.01
CA TRP A 280 -9.17 4.08 2.56
C TRP A 280 -8.96 2.63 2.14
N GLU A 281 -8.22 1.83 2.93
CA GLU A 281 -8.04 0.39 2.68
C GLU A 281 -9.38 -0.38 2.62
N THR A 282 -10.42 0.07 3.32
CA THR A 282 -11.73 -0.60 3.34
C THR A 282 -12.62 -0.24 2.16
N ARG A 283 -12.29 0.82 1.40
CA ARG A 283 -13.20 1.41 0.41
C ARG A 283 -13.71 0.41 -0.65
N PRO A 284 -12.90 -0.46 -1.27
CA PRO A 284 -13.41 -1.41 -2.28
C PRO A 284 -14.44 -2.40 -1.72
N VAL A 285 -14.33 -2.73 -0.43
CA VAL A 285 -15.26 -3.62 0.29
C VAL A 285 -16.58 -2.89 0.56
N VAL A 286 -16.54 -1.60 0.91
CA VAL A 286 -17.74 -0.76 1.07
C VAL A 286 -18.46 -0.56 -0.27
N GLU A 287 -17.72 -0.32 -1.36
CA GLU A 287 -18.28 -0.18 -2.71
C GLU A 287 -18.95 -1.48 -3.19
N LYS A 288 -18.33 -2.65 -2.98
CA LYS A 288 -18.97 -3.97 -3.20
C LYS A 288 -20.30 -4.08 -2.45
N HIS A 289 -20.32 -3.78 -1.16
CA HIS A 289 -21.53 -3.90 -0.33
C HIS A 289 -22.62 -2.87 -0.70
N TYR A 290 -22.23 -1.70 -1.21
CA TYR A 290 -23.15 -0.70 -1.75
C TYR A 290 -23.82 -1.17 -3.04
N HIS A 291 -23.07 -1.72 -4.00
CA HIS A 291 -23.63 -2.30 -5.23
C HIS A 291 -24.55 -3.51 -4.94
N LEU A 292 -24.27 -4.28 -3.89
CA LEU A 292 -25.15 -5.34 -3.39
C LEU A 292 -26.32 -4.84 -2.51
N ALA A 293 -26.45 -3.52 -2.32
CA ALA A 293 -27.48 -2.87 -1.50
C ALA A 293 -27.62 -3.45 -0.07
N LEU A 294 -26.50 -3.89 0.54
CA LEU A 294 -26.49 -4.46 1.90
C LEU A 294 -26.67 -3.39 2.98
N TYR A 295 -25.96 -2.27 2.85
CA TYR A 295 -26.06 -1.11 3.74
C TYR A 295 -25.74 0.19 3.00
N HIS A 296 -26.10 1.34 3.59
CA HIS A 296 -25.75 2.65 3.06
C HIS A 296 -24.30 3.03 3.47
N PRO A 297 -23.43 3.59 2.62
CA PRO A 297 -22.01 3.76 2.95
C PRO A 297 -21.73 4.53 4.25
N THR A 298 -22.54 5.54 4.56
CA THR A 298 -22.48 6.32 5.81
C THR A 298 -22.66 5.47 7.08
N VAL A 299 -23.28 4.28 6.97
CA VAL A 299 -23.42 3.33 8.07
C VAL A 299 -22.06 2.76 8.47
N GLU A 300 -21.20 2.39 7.52
CA GLU A 300 -19.86 1.92 7.85
C GLU A 300 -19.03 3.06 8.47
N SER A 301 -19.20 4.30 7.98
CA SER A 301 -18.53 5.48 8.57
C SER A 301 -18.92 5.68 10.04
N ILE A 302 -20.23 5.76 10.34
CA ILE A 302 -20.76 5.90 11.70
C ILE A 302 -20.34 4.71 12.57
N SER A 303 -20.48 3.49 12.04
CA SER A 303 -20.05 2.26 12.71
C SER A 303 -18.57 2.29 13.07
N SER A 304 -17.69 2.67 12.14
CA SER A 304 -16.25 2.69 12.36
C SER A 304 -15.87 3.72 13.42
N MET A 305 -16.50 4.90 13.42
CA MET A 305 -16.33 5.91 14.47
C MET A 305 -16.72 5.38 15.86
N ILE A 306 -17.81 4.61 15.97
CA ILE A 306 -18.24 4.02 17.25
C ILE A 306 -17.34 2.85 17.67
N CYS A 307 -16.89 2.01 16.72
CA CYS A 307 -15.95 0.90 16.99
C CYS A 307 -14.58 1.37 17.49
N ASP A 308 -14.15 2.55 17.08
CA ASP A 308 -12.84 3.11 17.41
C ASP A 308 -12.85 3.99 18.68
N LEU A 309 -14.04 4.45 19.10
CA LEU A 309 -14.24 5.21 20.33
C LEU A 309 -13.57 4.59 21.59
N PRO A 310 -13.60 3.25 21.82
CA PRO A 310 -12.89 2.63 22.94
C PRO A 310 -11.37 2.78 22.85
N ASN A 311 -10.79 2.68 21.64
CA ASN A 311 -9.36 2.90 21.43
C ASN A 311 -9.01 4.35 21.80
N LYS A 312 -9.81 5.32 21.34
CA LYS A 312 -9.60 6.75 21.63
C LYS A 312 -9.76 7.09 23.11
N ILE A 313 -10.69 6.45 23.82
CA ILE A 313 -10.85 6.59 25.27
C ILE A 313 -9.62 6.03 26.00
N LEU A 314 -9.13 4.83 25.64
CA LEU A 314 -7.94 4.21 26.23
C LEU A 314 -6.67 5.01 25.92
N LEU A 315 -6.52 5.50 24.68
CA LEU A 315 -5.43 6.40 24.27
C LEU A 315 -5.45 7.70 25.06
N THR A 316 -6.64 8.30 25.22
CA THR A 316 -6.82 9.53 25.99
C THR A 316 -6.43 9.33 27.45
N PHE A 317 -6.90 8.29 28.13
CA PHE A 317 -6.52 8.07 29.53
C PHE A 317 -5.04 7.66 29.68
N GLY A 318 -4.53 6.78 28.80
CA GLY A 318 -3.12 6.38 28.80
C GLY A 318 -2.14 7.53 28.54
N PHE A 319 -2.53 8.49 27.70
CA PHE A 319 -1.73 9.70 27.46
C PHE A 319 -1.95 10.78 28.53
N ASN A 320 -3.19 11.07 28.93
CA ASN A 320 -3.47 12.25 29.75
C ASN A 320 -3.28 12.03 31.26
N ILE A 321 -3.47 10.81 31.79
CA ILE A 321 -3.28 10.54 33.23
C ILE A 321 -1.83 10.74 33.68
N PRO A 322 -0.81 10.08 33.08
CA PRO A 322 0.57 10.25 33.55
C PRO A 322 1.04 11.70 33.37
N PHE A 323 0.67 12.32 32.24
CA PHE A 323 1.06 13.69 31.92
C PHE A 323 0.55 14.71 32.94
N TYR A 324 -0.75 14.67 33.27
CA TYR A 324 -1.38 15.63 34.17
C TYR A 324 -0.79 15.60 35.59
N PHE A 325 -0.59 14.40 36.13
CA PHE A 325 -0.13 14.23 37.51
C PHE A 325 1.39 14.41 37.68
N LEU A 326 2.21 14.01 36.70
CA LEU A 326 3.65 14.28 36.72
C LEU A 326 3.94 15.79 36.60
N ALA A 327 3.15 16.53 35.81
CA ALA A 327 3.32 17.97 35.58
C ALA A 327 2.94 18.87 36.78
N ASN A 328 2.25 18.32 37.80
CA ASN A 328 1.68 19.10 38.91
C ASN A 328 0.71 20.22 38.44
N LEU A 329 -0.21 19.84 37.53
CA LEU A 329 -1.41 20.63 37.20
C LEU A 329 -2.44 20.60 38.35
N ARG A 330 -3.48 21.45 38.27
CA ARG A 330 -4.50 21.65 39.31
C ARG A 330 -5.19 20.34 39.76
N LYS A 331 -4.92 19.88 40.98
CA LYS A 331 -5.34 18.55 41.50
C LYS A 331 -6.84 18.42 41.87
N THR A 332 -7.68 19.40 41.55
CA THR A 332 -9.13 19.34 41.78
C THR A 332 -9.82 18.44 40.75
N PRO A 333 -10.75 17.54 41.13
CA PRO A 333 -11.40 16.61 40.19
C PRO A 333 -12.09 17.28 39.01
N SER A 334 -12.74 18.43 39.23
CA SER A 334 -13.38 19.22 38.17
C SER A 334 -12.39 19.60 37.07
N ALA A 335 -11.24 20.18 37.44
CA ALA A 335 -10.22 20.61 36.50
C ALA A 335 -9.61 19.45 35.70
N PHE A 336 -9.44 18.28 36.32
CA PHE A 336 -8.98 17.07 35.65
C PHE A 336 -9.99 16.52 34.62
N PHE A 337 -11.28 16.53 34.94
CA PHE A 337 -12.32 16.09 33.99
C PHE A 337 -12.52 17.09 32.84
N VAL A 338 -12.43 18.39 33.11
CA VAL A 338 -12.40 19.44 32.06
C VAL A 338 -11.18 19.25 31.15
N PHE A 339 -10.00 19.00 31.71
CA PHE A 339 -8.79 18.70 30.94
C PHE A 339 -8.95 17.47 30.05
N CYS A 340 -9.44 16.35 30.59
CA CYS A 340 -9.69 15.14 29.82
C CYS A 340 -10.73 15.33 28.71
N LEU A 341 -11.77 16.14 28.94
CA LEU A 341 -12.80 16.44 27.94
C LEU A 341 -12.22 17.17 26.73
N PHE A 342 -11.47 18.25 26.93
CA PHE A 342 -10.87 19.00 25.82
C PHE A 342 -9.72 18.26 25.13
N ALA A 343 -8.94 17.45 25.86
CA ALA A 343 -7.96 16.56 25.25
C ALA A 343 -8.62 15.49 24.36
N PHE A 344 -9.71 14.87 24.82
CA PHE A 344 -10.51 13.92 24.02
C PHE A 344 -11.13 14.58 22.78
N SER A 345 -11.71 15.78 22.93
CA SER A 345 -12.26 16.55 21.81
C SER A 345 -11.19 16.86 20.75
N SER A 346 -9.97 17.19 21.19
CA SER A 346 -8.83 17.45 20.29
C SER A 346 -8.40 16.20 19.51
N LEU A 347 -8.43 15.02 20.15
CA LEU A 347 -8.17 13.73 19.51
C LEU A 347 -9.24 13.33 18.48
N VAL A 348 -10.50 13.65 18.74
CA VAL A 348 -11.62 13.37 17.81
C VAL A 348 -11.65 14.36 16.63
N ALA A 349 -11.16 15.59 16.81
CA ALA A 349 -11.14 16.64 15.80
C ALA A 349 -10.03 16.51 14.72
N GLY A 350 -9.30 15.38 14.67
CA GLY A 350 -8.18 15.14 13.77
C GLY A 350 -8.49 15.48 12.29
N ALA A 351 -7.86 16.53 11.78
CA ALA A 351 -8.20 17.13 10.49
C ALA A 351 -6.97 17.31 9.58
N VAL A 352 -7.21 17.33 8.27
CA VAL A 352 -6.17 17.52 7.22
C VAL A 352 -5.45 18.88 7.33
N PHE A 353 -6.00 19.82 8.11
CA PHE A 353 -5.46 21.17 8.31
C PHE A 353 -4.82 21.41 9.68
N ILE A 354 -4.33 20.39 10.41
CA ILE A 354 -3.74 20.57 11.76
C ILE A 354 -2.66 21.67 11.80
N SER A 355 -1.75 21.75 10.82
CA SER A 355 -0.74 22.84 10.78
C SER A 355 -1.35 24.25 10.66
N ALA A 356 -2.59 24.39 10.15
CA ALA A 356 -3.33 25.65 10.17
C ALA A 356 -3.91 25.93 11.56
N LEU A 357 -4.68 24.97 12.08
CA LEU A 357 -5.36 25.08 13.37
C LEU A 357 -4.36 25.42 14.49
N VAL A 358 -3.23 24.70 14.53
CA VAL A 358 -2.14 24.88 15.51
C VAL A 358 -1.59 26.32 15.53
N ILE A 359 -1.49 27.00 14.39
CA ILE A 359 -1.03 28.40 14.32
C ILE A 359 -2.06 29.34 14.97
N TYR A 360 -3.34 29.14 14.68
CA TYR A 360 -4.43 30.04 15.10
C TYR A 360 -5.03 29.71 16.48
N THR A 361 -4.46 28.72 17.19
CA THR A 361 -4.73 28.41 18.60
C THR A 361 -4.62 29.61 19.54
N GLY A 362 -3.82 30.62 19.20
CA GLY A 362 -3.55 31.77 20.06
C GLY A 362 -2.33 31.61 20.98
N PHE A 363 -1.72 30.42 21.04
CA PHE A 363 -0.45 30.22 21.74
C PHE A 363 0.73 30.74 20.92
N VAL A 364 0.76 30.43 19.61
CA VAL A 364 1.92 30.71 18.75
C VAL A 364 1.92 32.16 18.22
N ILE A 365 0.75 32.66 17.83
CA ILE A 365 0.50 34.07 17.51
C ILE A 365 -0.55 34.56 18.50
N PRO A 366 -0.27 35.54 19.39
CA PRO A 366 -1.27 36.14 20.25
C PRO A 366 -2.43 36.72 19.45
N VAL A 367 -3.68 36.59 19.93
CA VAL A 367 -4.89 36.96 19.17
C VAL A 367 -4.88 38.41 18.62
N PRO A 368 -4.40 39.44 19.36
CA PRO A 368 -4.29 40.81 18.83
C PRO A 368 -3.25 40.98 17.70
N ASN A 369 -2.31 40.04 17.58
CA ASN A 369 -1.22 40.06 16.61
C ASN A 369 -1.51 39.19 15.37
N MET A 370 -2.71 38.58 15.28
CA MET A 370 -3.12 37.78 14.13
C MET A 370 -3.48 38.67 12.93
N HIS A 371 -2.90 38.40 11.77
CA HIS A 371 -3.18 39.19 10.57
C HIS A 371 -4.61 38.93 10.04
N PRO A 372 -5.43 39.96 9.73
CA PRO A 372 -6.86 39.81 9.45
C PRO A 372 -7.23 38.75 8.41
N TRP A 373 -6.43 38.58 7.35
CA TRP A 373 -6.69 37.64 6.25
C TRP A 373 -6.84 36.16 6.68
N PHE A 374 -6.32 35.78 7.85
CA PHE A 374 -6.42 34.43 8.39
C PHE A 374 -6.98 34.39 9.83
N GLN A 375 -7.22 35.54 10.47
CA GLN A 375 -7.79 35.60 11.82
C GLN A 375 -9.13 34.83 11.94
N TRP A 376 -9.91 34.79 10.86
CA TRP A 376 -11.16 34.02 10.78
C TRP A 376 -10.98 32.50 10.98
N LEU A 377 -9.79 31.94 10.74
CA LEU A 377 -9.50 30.53 11.00
C LEU A 377 -9.68 30.18 12.48
N ARG A 378 -9.38 31.12 13.40
CA ARG A 378 -9.60 30.93 14.85
C ARG A 378 -11.06 30.62 15.17
N TYR A 379 -12.01 31.30 14.51
CA TYR A 379 -13.43 31.14 14.83
C TYR A 379 -14.01 29.79 14.44
N ILE A 380 -13.39 29.09 13.47
CA ILE A 380 -13.77 27.73 13.06
C ILE A 380 -12.87 26.65 13.66
N ASP A 381 -11.85 27.02 14.45
CA ASP A 381 -10.87 26.09 15.00
C ASP A 381 -11.29 25.55 16.39
N PRO A 382 -11.67 24.27 16.53
CA PRO A 382 -11.95 23.68 17.84
C PRO A 382 -10.72 23.59 18.74
N ILE A 383 -9.51 23.62 18.18
CA ILE A 383 -8.24 23.50 18.88
C ILE A 383 -7.93 24.80 19.66
N ALA A 384 -8.20 25.96 19.06
CA ALA A 384 -8.16 27.26 19.73
C ALA A 384 -9.09 27.33 20.95
N TYR A 385 -10.37 26.97 20.80
CA TYR A 385 -11.32 26.98 21.92
C TYR A 385 -10.94 25.97 23.03
N ALA A 386 -10.40 24.80 22.65
CA ALA A 386 -9.89 23.84 23.61
C ALA A 386 -8.70 24.40 24.40
N PHE A 387 -7.74 25.05 23.72
CA PHE A 387 -6.57 25.65 24.38
C PHE A 387 -6.96 26.80 25.32
N GLU A 388 -7.82 27.71 24.86
CA GLU A 388 -8.33 28.81 25.68
C GLU A 388 -9.07 28.29 26.93
N SER A 389 -9.89 27.24 26.77
CA SER A 389 -10.57 26.59 27.90
C SER A 389 -9.62 25.89 28.88
N LEU A 390 -8.52 25.27 28.40
CA LEU A 390 -7.50 24.69 29.28
C LEU A 390 -6.72 25.76 30.05
N MET A 391 -6.41 26.88 29.40
CA MET A 391 -5.73 28.02 30.03
C MET A 391 -6.58 28.61 31.17
N ILE A 392 -7.87 28.85 30.90
CA ILE A 392 -8.82 29.29 31.94
C ILE A 392 -8.86 28.28 33.09
N ASN A 393 -9.01 26.99 32.81
CA ASN A 393 -9.10 25.92 33.81
C ASN A 393 -7.88 25.80 34.76
N GLU A 394 -6.66 26.05 34.29
CA GLU A 394 -5.42 25.97 35.09
C GLU A 394 -5.10 27.27 35.86
N PHE A 395 -5.42 28.43 35.29
CA PHE A 395 -5.06 29.76 35.85
C PHE A 395 -6.21 30.47 36.59
N GLU A 396 -7.48 30.25 36.24
CA GLU A 396 -8.61 30.97 36.85
C GLU A 396 -8.76 30.64 38.35
N GLY A 397 -8.78 31.69 39.17
CA GLY A 397 -8.91 31.57 40.62
C GLY A 397 -7.69 30.95 41.33
N ARG A 398 -6.53 30.85 40.66
CA ARG A 398 -5.28 30.36 41.26
C ARG A 398 -4.27 31.50 41.42
N GLN A 399 -3.75 31.64 42.63
CA GLN A 399 -2.70 32.62 42.95
C GLN A 399 -1.32 31.98 42.81
N PHE A 400 -0.35 32.75 42.30
CA PHE A 400 1.02 32.33 42.10
C PHE A 400 1.97 33.39 42.67
N GLN A 401 3.03 32.95 43.35
CA GLN A 401 4.02 33.86 43.93
C GLN A 401 4.93 34.44 42.84
N CYS A 402 5.21 35.74 42.91
CA CYS A 402 6.17 36.34 41.99
C CYS A 402 7.58 35.76 42.17
N ALA A 403 8.21 35.35 41.07
CA ALA A 403 9.57 34.80 41.07
C ALA A 403 10.65 35.89 40.95
N MET A 404 10.42 36.94 40.16
CA MET A 404 11.36 38.04 39.94
C MET A 404 10.65 39.39 39.99
N PHE A 405 11.14 40.28 40.86
CA PHE A 405 10.69 41.66 40.97
C PHE A 405 11.61 42.61 40.18
N VAL A 406 11.06 43.73 39.74
CA VAL A 406 11.74 44.82 39.02
C VAL A 406 11.48 46.13 39.78
N PRO A 407 12.52 46.92 40.14
CA PRO A 407 13.94 46.58 40.08
C PRO A 407 14.34 45.53 41.14
N SER A 408 15.52 44.91 40.97
CA SER A 408 16.04 43.89 41.89
C SER A 408 17.57 43.92 42.00
N GLY A 409 18.11 43.60 43.18
CA GLY A 409 19.55 43.62 43.45
C GLY A 409 19.84 44.06 44.90
N PRO A 410 21.12 44.12 45.32
CA PRO A 410 21.49 44.40 46.71
C PRO A 410 21.01 45.78 47.20
N ASN A 411 20.94 46.78 46.31
CA ASN A 411 20.45 48.11 46.64
C ASN A 411 18.91 48.21 46.74
N TYR A 412 18.19 47.14 46.40
CA TYR A 412 16.72 47.11 46.29
C TYR A 412 16.08 46.08 47.25
N ALA A 413 16.83 45.59 48.25
CA ALA A 413 16.40 44.50 49.12
C ALA A 413 15.24 44.83 50.09
N ASN A 414 14.97 46.12 50.36
CA ASN A 414 13.97 46.61 51.32
C ASN A 414 13.02 47.65 50.69
N LEU A 415 12.55 47.41 49.46
CA LEU A 415 11.58 48.29 48.78
C LEU A 415 10.15 48.13 49.33
N ALA A 416 9.38 49.22 49.35
CA ALA A 416 7.96 49.15 49.64
C ALA A 416 7.16 48.50 48.48
N PRO A 417 5.97 47.91 48.70
CA PRO A 417 5.28 47.10 47.69
C PRO A 417 4.95 47.81 46.37
N TRP A 418 4.78 49.13 46.39
CA TRP A 418 4.50 49.94 45.20
C TRP A 418 5.76 50.39 44.44
N GLU A 419 6.95 50.22 45.03
CA GLU A 419 8.25 50.61 44.44
C GLU A 419 8.88 49.46 43.62
N HIS A 420 8.27 48.28 43.65
CA HIS A 420 8.62 47.14 42.82
C HIS A 420 7.38 46.54 42.16
N MET A 421 7.56 45.95 40.98
CA MET A 421 6.53 45.19 40.27
C MET A 421 7.05 43.79 39.95
N CYS A 422 6.16 42.81 39.87
CA CYS A 422 6.53 41.50 39.34
C CYS A 422 6.85 41.61 37.83
N ALA A 423 7.89 40.92 37.34
CA ALA A 423 8.29 40.92 35.93
C ALA A 423 7.29 40.19 34.97
N ALA A 424 6.09 39.87 35.44
CA ALA A 424 5.07 39.16 34.67
C ALA A 424 4.12 40.16 33.97
N VAL A 425 3.85 39.94 32.68
CA VAL A 425 2.86 40.70 31.91
C VAL A 425 1.48 40.58 32.59
N GLY A 426 0.82 41.71 32.84
CA GLY A 426 -0.45 41.78 33.58
C GLY A 426 -0.32 41.93 35.10
N ALA A 427 0.90 41.98 35.65
CA ALA A 427 1.11 42.26 37.07
C ALA A 427 0.61 43.65 37.48
N VAL A 428 0.05 43.75 38.69
CA VAL A 428 -0.43 44.99 39.29
C VAL A 428 0.62 45.53 40.27
N PRO A 429 1.01 46.83 40.22
CA PRO A 429 1.93 47.41 41.20
C PRO A 429 1.35 47.29 42.62
N GLY A 430 2.19 47.01 43.62
CA GLY A 430 1.74 46.70 44.99
C GLY A 430 1.45 45.22 45.25
N SER A 431 1.34 44.37 44.22
CA SER A 431 1.00 42.95 44.39
C SER A 431 2.23 42.03 44.35
N SER A 432 2.34 41.16 45.36
CA SER A 432 3.27 40.02 45.38
C SER A 432 2.76 38.82 44.56
N MET A 433 1.55 38.91 43.99
CA MET A 433 0.85 37.86 43.26
C MET A 433 0.48 38.31 41.84
N GLY A 434 0.70 37.44 40.85
CA GLY A 434 0.34 37.70 39.46
C GLY A 434 -1.17 37.49 39.18
N HIS A 435 -1.74 38.35 38.33
CA HIS A 435 -3.09 38.22 37.78
C HIS A 435 -3.03 38.33 36.23
N VAL A 436 -4.03 37.79 35.54
CA VAL A 436 -4.13 37.80 34.07
C VAL A 436 -5.55 38.16 33.67
N ALA A 437 -5.70 39.01 32.64
CA ALA A 437 -6.97 39.39 32.03
C ALA A 437 -6.81 39.49 30.50
N LEU A 438 -7.88 39.26 29.74
CA LEU A 438 -7.86 39.15 28.28
C LEU A 438 -9.07 39.87 27.65
N GLU A 439 -8.84 40.77 26.70
CA GLU A 439 -9.84 41.35 25.80
C GLU A 439 -9.24 41.53 24.39
N ALA A 440 -10.06 41.68 23.35
CA ALA A 440 -9.63 41.69 21.94
C ALA A 440 -10.46 42.64 21.06
N GLY A 441 -9.88 43.12 19.95
CA GLY A 441 -10.52 44.00 18.97
C GLY A 441 -9.82 43.96 17.59
N VAL A 442 -10.54 44.34 16.53
CA VAL A 442 -10.16 44.15 15.10
C VAL A 442 -10.65 45.35 14.25
N SER A 443 -9.93 45.70 13.17
CA SER A 443 -10.42 46.61 12.12
C SER A 443 -9.63 46.46 10.78
N ASP A 444 -10.30 46.62 9.64
CA ASP A 444 -9.83 46.27 8.28
C ASP A 444 -9.42 47.46 7.37
N ALA A 445 -8.68 47.18 6.27
CA ALA A 445 -8.68 47.98 5.02
C ALA A 445 -8.07 47.24 3.79
N GLU A 446 -8.49 47.65 2.57
CA GLU A 446 -8.19 47.11 1.21
C GLU A 446 -7.28 48.08 0.38
N SER A 447 -6.83 47.89 -0.89
CA SER A 447 -6.41 46.76 -1.78
C SER A 447 -5.80 47.34 -3.12
N GLN A 448 -5.62 46.51 -4.19
CA GLN A 448 -5.22 46.82 -5.62
C GLN A 448 -3.70 46.60 -5.98
N LYS A 449 -3.21 45.80 -6.97
CA LYS A 449 -3.48 45.48 -8.42
C LYS A 449 -2.68 46.39 -9.40
N PHE A 450 -1.98 46.02 -10.50
CA PHE A 450 -1.70 44.79 -11.33
C PHE A 450 -0.22 44.88 -11.90
N HIS A 451 0.36 44.24 -12.96
CA HIS A 451 -0.05 43.42 -14.14
C HIS A 451 1.10 42.51 -14.72
N VAL A 452 1.07 42.05 -16.01
CA VAL A 452 1.91 40.92 -16.57
C VAL A 452 2.26 41.03 -18.09
N LYS A 453 3.38 40.41 -18.57
CA LYS A 453 3.71 39.85 -19.94
C LYS A 453 5.14 39.18 -19.92
N THR A 454 5.47 37.91 -20.26
CA THR A 454 5.34 36.98 -21.44
C THR A 454 6.40 37.19 -22.57
N LEU A 455 7.43 36.33 -22.76
CA LEU A 455 7.55 35.05 -23.57
C LEU A 455 8.01 35.26 -25.06
N PRO A 456 8.42 34.27 -25.92
CA PRO A 456 8.87 32.84 -25.77
C PRO A 456 10.06 32.35 -26.73
N GLN A 457 10.22 31.00 -26.91
CA GLN A 457 10.82 30.23 -28.08
C GLN A 457 12.37 30.20 -28.27
N THR A 458 13.09 29.22 -28.87
CA THR A 458 12.96 27.85 -29.52
C THR A 458 14.42 27.30 -29.78
N THR A 459 14.86 26.06 -30.13
CA THR A 459 14.50 24.59 -30.22
C THR A 459 15.87 23.80 -30.42
N GLU A 460 16.15 22.58 -30.95
CA GLU A 460 15.41 21.43 -31.57
C GLU A 460 16.24 20.09 -31.66
N ASN A 461 15.60 18.95 -31.35
CA ASN A 461 15.61 17.55 -31.93
C ASN A 461 16.83 16.78 -32.55
N GLU A 462 16.97 15.50 -32.14
CA GLU A 462 17.21 14.20 -32.89
C GLU A 462 17.83 13.11 -31.94
N LYS A 463 17.76 11.75 -32.05
CA LYS A 463 17.44 10.66 -33.05
C LYS A 463 18.66 10.03 -33.79
N LEU A 464 18.71 8.73 -34.19
CA LEU A 464 18.14 7.40 -33.77
C LEU A 464 18.73 6.26 -34.66
N ALA A 465 19.21 5.09 -34.16
CA ALA A 465 19.30 3.78 -34.88
C ALA A 465 19.86 2.59 -34.03
N PRO A 466 19.45 1.30 -34.24
CA PRO A 466 20.03 0.11 -33.59
C PRO A 466 20.37 -1.11 -34.50
N ALA A 467 21.17 -2.07 -33.99
CA ALA A 467 21.43 -3.44 -34.52
C ALA A 467 22.12 -4.30 -33.43
N SER A 468 22.25 -5.64 -33.45
CA SER A 468 21.52 -6.79 -34.05
C SER A 468 21.91 -8.08 -33.29
N SER A 469 21.26 -9.23 -33.50
CA SER A 469 21.38 -10.43 -32.65
C SER A 469 22.30 -11.57 -33.16
N GLU A 470 22.81 -12.39 -32.23
CA GLU A 470 23.67 -13.57 -32.48
C GLU A 470 23.19 -14.85 -31.75
N LYS A 471 23.79 -16.00 -32.14
CA LYS A 471 23.23 -17.37 -32.08
C LYS A 471 23.30 -18.08 -30.71
N ARG A 472 22.47 -19.13 -30.55
CA ARG A 472 22.37 -20.01 -29.35
C ARG A 472 23.40 -21.15 -29.36
N LEU A 473 23.62 -21.78 -28.20
CA LEU A 473 24.57 -22.89 -27.97
C LEU A 473 23.88 -24.19 -27.50
N HIS A 474 24.66 -25.27 -27.31
CA HIS A 474 24.20 -26.67 -27.15
C HIS A 474 23.44 -27.01 -25.85
N SER A 475 22.81 -28.19 -25.86
CA SER A 475 21.72 -28.62 -24.96
C SER A 475 22.13 -29.39 -23.70
N THR A 476 21.45 -29.15 -22.57
CA THR A 476 21.57 -29.95 -21.32
C THR A 476 20.20 -30.28 -20.70
N PRO A 477 19.95 -31.53 -20.24
CA PRO A 477 18.70 -31.92 -19.57
C PRO A 477 18.68 -31.61 -18.06
N PHE A 478 17.49 -31.61 -17.47
CA PHE A 478 17.24 -31.38 -16.03
C PHE A 478 16.51 -32.59 -15.41
N LEU A 479 16.98 -33.11 -14.27
CA LEU A 479 16.47 -34.36 -13.67
C LEU A 479 16.30 -34.28 -12.15
N TRP A 480 15.38 -35.07 -11.59
CA TRP A 480 15.21 -35.26 -10.14
C TRP A 480 14.90 -36.72 -9.81
N ASN A 481 15.39 -37.18 -8.66
CA ASN A 481 15.30 -38.58 -8.23
C ASN A 481 14.96 -38.69 -6.73
N ASN A 482 13.97 -39.52 -6.41
CA ASN A 482 13.47 -39.80 -5.05
C ASN A 482 13.24 -38.52 -4.21
N LEU A 483 12.66 -37.49 -4.84
CA LEU A 483 12.42 -36.19 -4.27
C LEU A 483 11.36 -36.28 -3.16
N THR A 484 11.69 -35.74 -1.99
CA THR A 484 10.80 -35.66 -0.82
C THR A 484 10.79 -34.23 -0.28
N TYR A 485 9.64 -33.80 0.27
CA TYR A 485 9.54 -32.49 0.91
C TYR A 485 8.69 -32.56 2.18
N ASN A 486 9.26 -32.10 3.29
CA ASN A 486 8.66 -32.16 4.62
C ASN A 486 8.62 -30.76 5.25
N ILE A 487 7.44 -30.31 5.66
CA ILE A 487 7.23 -29.02 6.34
C ILE A 487 7.00 -29.23 7.83
N LYS A 488 7.39 -28.27 8.67
CA LYS A 488 7.02 -28.25 10.09
C LYS A 488 5.66 -27.56 10.24
N THR A 489 4.71 -28.22 10.88
CA THR A 489 3.40 -27.64 11.27
C THR A 489 3.24 -27.67 12.79
N HIS A 490 2.27 -26.94 13.34
CA HIS A 490 1.93 -27.01 14.76
C HIS A 490 1.51 -28.42 15.23
N GLN A 491 1.08 -29.29 14.31
CA GLN A 491 0.70 -30.69 14.59
C GLN A 491 1.84 -31.68 14.31
N GLY A 492 3.06 -31.20 14.02
CA GLY A 492 4.23 -32.02 13.71
C GLY A 492 4.73 -31.88 12.27
N PRO A 493 5.73 -32.69 11.86
CA PRO A 493 6.26 -32.69 10.50
C PRO A 493 5.27 -33.34 9.52
N ARG A 494 4.80 -32.60 8.52
CA ARG A 494 3.94 -33.11 7.44
C ARG A 494 4.76 -33.30 6.17
N ARG A 495 4.73 -34.51 5.59
CA ARG A 495 5.24 -34.75 4.22
C ARG A 495 4.22 -34.22 3.20
N ILE A 496 4.71 -33.57 2.16
CA ILE A 496 3.92 -32.95 1.08
C ILE A 496 4.28 -33.50 -0.30
N LEU A 497 5.51 -34.01 -0.46
CA LEU A 497 5.97 -34.72 -1.66
C LEU A 497 6.71 -35.99 -1.20
N ASP A 498 6.41 -37.12 -1.82
CA ASP A 498 6.96 -38.42 -1.43
C ASP A 498 7.44 -39.26 -2.64
N GLY A 499 8.76 -39.45 -2.75
CA GLY A 499 9.38 -40.36 -3.71
C GLY A 499 9.27 -39.94 -5.20
N ILE A 500 9.18 -38.65 -5.51
CA ILE A 500 8.93 -38.16 -6.87
C ILE A 500 10.22 -38.19 -7.72
N GLN A 501 10.12 -38.65 -8.95
CA GLN A 501 11.23 -38.88 -9.89
C GLN A 501 10.82 -38.53 -11.33
N GLY A 502 11.73 -37.96 -12.11
CA GLY A 502 11.47 -37.57 -13.49
C GLY A 502 12.54 -36.68 -14.11
N TRP A 503 12.28 -36.22 -15.32
CA TRP A 503 13.19 -35.39 -16.10
C TRP A 503 12.46 -34.42 -17.04
N VAL A 504 13.17 -33.41 -17.54
CA VAL A 504 12.77 -32.59 -18.69
C VAL A 504 13.96 -32.45 -19.63
N LYS A 505 13.74 -32.71 -20.92
CA LYS A 505 14.73 -32.55 -21.99
C LYS A 505 14.50 -31.21 -22.69
N GLN A 506 15.55 -30.65 -23.30
CA GLN A 506 15.37 -29.53 -24.22
C GLN A 506 14.47 -29.94 -25.39
N GLY A 507 13.61 -29.02 -25.79
CA GLY A 507 12.52 -29.26 -26.72
C GLY A 507 11.46 -30.28 -26.28
N SER A 508 11.29 -30.47 -24.97
CA SER A 508 10.11 -31.18 -24.43
C SER A 508 9.25 -30.26 -23.56
N LEU A 509 7.94 -30.36 -23.77
CA LEU A 509 6.86 -29.69 -23.06
C LEU A 509 6.19 -30.71 -22.12
N THR A 510 6.53 -30.65 -20.84
CA THR A 510 6.05 -31.61 -19.81
C THR A 510 4.97 -30.96 -18.94
N ALA A 511 3.83 -31.65 -18.81
CA ALA A 511 2.72 -31.27 -17.93
C ALA A 511 2.83 -31.95 -16.55
N VAL A 512 2.50 -31.20 -15.49
CA VAL A 512 2.32 -31.70 -14.11
C VAL A 512 0.85 -31.59 -13.75
N MET A 513 0.19 -32.73 -13.52
CA MET A 513 -1.22 -32.82 -13.16
C MET A 513 -1.42 -33.59 -11.84
N GLY A 514 -2.64 -33.54 -11.34
CA GLY A 514 -3.07 -34.11 -10.06
C GLY A 514 -4.17 -33.24 -9.44
N CYS A 515 -4.76 -33.71 -8.33
CA CYS A 515 -5.82 -33.00 -7.60
C CYS A 515 -5.40 -31.59 -7.12
N SER A 516 -6.35 -30.78 -6.67
CA SER A 516 -6.06 -29.74 -5.66
C SER A 516 -5.33 -30.38 -4.46
N GLY A 517 -4.45 -29.64 -3.80
CA GLY A 517 -3.69 -30.13 -2.65
C GLY A 517 -2.55 -31.11 -2.94
N ALA A 518 -2.53 -31.80 -4.10
CA ALA A 518 -1.57 -32.83 -4.53
C ALA A 518 -0.10 -32.37 -4.73
N GLY A 519 0.31 -31.26 -4.12
CA GLY A 519 1.70 -30.79 -4.14
C GLY A 519 2.19 -30.18 -5.46
N LYS A 520 1.36 -30.03 -6.51
CA LYS A 520 1.72 -29.49 -7.84
C LYS A 520 2.66 -28.26 -7.79
N THR A 521 2.17 -27.14 -7.27
CA THR A 521 2.93 -25.89 -7.10
C THR A 521 4.11 -26.04 -6.12
N THR A 522 3.99 -26.92 -5.11
CA THR A 522 5.07 -27.23 -4.17
C THR A 522 6.25 -27.91 -4.89
N LEU A 523 5.98 -28.87 -5.77
CA LEU A 523 6.99 -29.54 -6.60
C LEU A 523 7.72 -28.54 -7.49
N LEU A 524 6.98 -27.66 -8.19
CA LEU A 524 7.59 -26.60 -8.99
C LEU A 524 8.48 -25.68 -8.15
N ASN A 525 8.03 -25.27 -6.96
CA ASN A 525 8.84 -24.43 -6.06
C ASN A 525 10.07 -25.16 -5.49
N VAL A 526 10.00 -26.46 -5.24
CA VAL A 526 11.16 -27.26 -4.80
C VAL A 526 12.18 -27.42 -5.94
N LEU A 527 11.73 -27.80 -7.14
CA LEU A 527 12.61 -27.95 -8.32
C LEU A 527 13.29 -26.61 -8.68
N ALA A 528 12.52 -25.51 -8.65
CA ALA A 528 12.99 -24.14 -8.86
C ALA A 528 13.86 -23.57 -7.71
N ASN A 529 14.07 -24.32 -6.63
CA ASN A 529 14.84 -23.89 -5.44
C ASN A 529 14.27 -22.64 -4.74
N ARG A 530 12.94 -22.50 -4.71
CA ARG A 530 12.16 -21.40 -4.10
C ARG A 530 11.59 -21.73 -2.72
N SER A 531 11.55 -22.99 -2.31
CA SER A 531 11.05 -23.44 -1.02
C SER A 531 11.99 -23.06 0.15
N SER A 532 11.50 -22.28 1.12
CA SER A 532 12.28 -21.78 2.26
C SER A 532 11.98 -22.43 3.62
N LEU A 533 10.76 -22.97 3.82
CA LEU A 533 10.23 -23.38 5.13
C LEU A 533 10.36 -24.89 5.46
N GLY A 534 10.87 -25.71 4.54
CA GLY A 534 10.82 -27.17 4.66
C GLY A 534 12.11 -27.85 4.20
N VAL A 535 12.28 -29.11 4.63
CA VAL A 535 13.45 -29.93 4.27
C VAL A 535 13.16 -30.69 2.98
N VAL A 536 13.98 -30.42 1.96
CA VAL A 536 14.04 -31.17 0.70
C VAL A 536 15.01 -32.34 0.87
N GLY A 537 14.58 -33.55 0.49
CA GLY A 537 15.44 -34.74 0.35
C GLY A 537 15.35 -35.31 -1.07
N GLY A 538 16.27 -36.20 -1.44
CA GLY A 538 16.45 -36.69 -2.81
C GLY A 538 17.55 -35.94 -3.58
N GLU A 539 17.75 -36.29 -4.85
CA GLU A 539 18.76 -35.69 -5.74
C GLU A 539 18.08 -34.84 -6.82
N ILE A 540 18.63 -33.67 -7.14
CA ILE A 540 18.22 -32.86 -8.30
C ILE A 540 19.48 -32.49 -9.10
N VAL A 541 19.54 -32.91 -10.36
CA VAL A 541 20.68 -32.73 -11.28
C VAL A 541 20.36 -31.61 -12.26
N LYS A 542 21.23 -30.60 -12.34
CA LYS A 542 20.88 -29.23 -12.80
C LYS A 542 21.76 -28.69 -13.94
N GLY A 543 22.07 -29.51 -14.93
CA GLY A 543 23.15 -29.20 -15.89
C GLY A 543 24.53 -29.28 -15.21
N SER A 544 25.58 -28.81 -15.91
CA SER A 544 26.99 -28.92 -15.49
C SER A 544 27.22 -28.60 -14.00
N GLN A 545 27.96 -29.47 -13.31
CA GLN A 545 28.04 -29.49 -11.84
C GLN A 545 28.63 -28.21 -11.21
N ASP A 546 28.32 -28.02 -9.93
CA ASP A 546 28.83 -26.98 -9.02
C ASP A 546 28.45 -25.50 -9.30
N GLU A 547 27.39 -25.25 -10.06
CA GLU A 547 26.63 -23.99 -9.92
C GLU A 547 25.84 -23.98 -8.59
N GLY A 548 26.42 -23.36 -7.56
CA GLY A 548 25.83 -23.23 -6.23
C GLY A 548 24.43 -22.58 -6.23
N LYS A 549 23.64 -22.86 -5.17
CA LYS A 549 22.18 -22.61 -5.00
C LYS A 549 21.63 -21.29 -5.57
N HIS A 550 22.44 -20.24 -5.63
CA HIS A 550 22.06 -18.89 -6.03
C HIS A 550 22.05 -18.69 -7.56
N SER A 551 22.96 -19.32 -8.31
CA SER A 551 23.06 -19.12 -9.78
C SER A 551 21.89 -19.77 -10.55
N PHE A 552 21.45 -20.95 -10.12
CA PHE A 552 20.39 -21.70 -10.78
C PHE A 552 19.08 -20.88 -10.92
N ALA A 553 18.68 -20.14 -9.88
CA ALA A 553 17.46 -19.33 -9.90
C ALA A 553 17.51 -18.12 -10.85
N ARG A 554 18.72 -17.73 -11.31
CA ARG A 554 18.95 -16.69 -12.33
C ARG A 554 18.85 -17.24 -13.76
N LYS A 555 19.35 -18.47 -14.00
CA LYS A 555 19.36 -19.14 -15.32
C LYS A 555 18.01 -19.74 -15.74
N VAL A 556 17.05 -19.71 -14.83
CA VAL A 556 15.73 -20.34 -14.97
C VAL A 556 14.66 -19.27 -15.09
N GLY A 557 13.70 -19.49 -15.99
CA GLY A 557 12.44 -18.74 -16.01
C GLY A 557 11.41 -19.40 -15.10
N TYR A 558 10.65 -18.61 -14.33
CA TYR A 558 9.52 -19.11 -13.54
C TYR A 558 8.37 -18.11 -13.60
N ALA A 559 7.35 -18.43 -14.39
CA ALA A 559 6.07 -17.72 -14.40
C ALA A 559 5.22 -18.19 -13.21
N GLN A 560 4.79 -17.26 -12.35
CA GLN A 560 3.91 -17.53 -11.22
C GLN A 560 2.44 -17.61 -11.67
N GLN A 561 1.61 -18.31 -10.89
CA GLN A 561 0.16 -18.37 -11.10
C GLN A 561 -0.48 -16.97 -11.13
N ALA A 562 -0.02 -16.07 -10.25
CA ALA A 562 -0.44 -14.67 -10.20
C ALA A 562 0.44 -13.76 -11.07
N ASP A 563 -0.19 -12.98 -11.96
CA ASP A 563 0.48 -12.07 -12.88
C ASP A 563 0.81 -10.71 -12.23
N ILE A 564 1.76 -10.73 -11.29
CA ILE A 564 2.15 -9.57 -10.47
C ILE A 564 3.19 -8.74 -11.23
N HIS A 565 2.80 -7.55 -11.71
CA HIS A 565 3.68 -6.60 -12.41
C HIS A 565 3.53 -5.18 -11.83
N LEU A 566 4.50 -4.29 -12.08
CA LEU A 566 4.39 -2.88 -11.73
C LEU A 566 3.30 -2.21 -12.58
N SER A 567 2.25 -1.70 -11.93
CA SER A 567 1.04 -1.15 -12.57
C SER A 567 1.31 0.00 -13.55
N THR A 568 2.29 0.86 -13.26
CA THR A 568 2.66 2.03 -14.08
C THR A 568 3.68 1.74 -15.20
N SER A 569 4.14 0.49 -15.33
CA SER A 569 5.03 0.04 -16.40
C SER A 569 4.25 -0.25 -17.68
N THR A 570 4.84 0.03 -18.84
CA THR A 570 4.43 -0.60 -20.10
C THR A 570 4.92 -2.05 -20.17
N VAL A 571 4.37 -2.82 -21.13
CA VAL A 571 4.87 -4.17 -21.46
C VAL A 571 6.34 -4.14 -21.85
N ARG A 572 6.74 -3.24 -22.75
CA ARG A 572 8.13 -3.09 -23.22
C ARG A 572 9.08 -2.90 -22.03
N GLU A 573 8.81 -1.91 -21.19
CA GLU A 573 9.65 -1.59 -20.03
C GLU A 573 9.77 -2.77 -19.05
N ALA A 574 8.73 -3.59 -18.87
CA ALA A 574 8.78 -4.76 -18.01
C ALA A 574 9.69 -5.86 -18.57
N LEU A 575 9.67 -6.11 -19.89
CA LEU A 575 10.59 -7.06 -20.54
C LEU A 575 12.02 -6.52 -20.56
N GLU A 576 12.21 -5.24 -20.91
CA GLU A 576 13.53 -4.57 -20.92
C GLU A 576 14.18 -4.57 -19.54
N PHE A 577 13.43 -4.24 -18.49
CA PHE A 577 13.91 -4.27 -17.10
C PHE A 577 14.41 -5.66 -16.69
N SER A 578 13.68 -6.71 -17.05
CA SER A 578 14.08 -8.10 -16.79
C SER A 578 15.33 -8.49 -17.57
N ALA A 579 15.38 -8.16 -18.87
CA ALA A 579 16.53 -8.43 -19.73
C ALA A 579 17.81 -7.73 -19.23
N LEU A 580 17.71 -6.43 -18.88
CA LEU A 580 18.82 -5.60 -18.41
C LEU A 580 19.41 -6.07 -17.07
N LEU A 581 18.60 -6.70 -16.20
CA LEU A 581 19.00 -7.16 -14.87
C LEU A 581 19.34 -8.66 -14.76
N ARG A 582 18.72 -9.54 -15.57
CA ARG A 582 18.90 -11.00 -15.47
C ARG A 582 19.80 -11.61 -16.56
N GLN A 583 19.92 -11.01 -17.76
CA GLN A 583 20.82 -11.55 -18.78
C GLN A 583 22.30 -11.38 -18.40
N SER A 584 23.11 -12.39 -18.68
CA SER A 584 24.56 -12.45 -18.44
C SER A 584 25.31 -11.20 -18.92
N GLU A 585 26.39 -10.82 -18.24
CA GLU A 585 27.24 -9.66 -18.59
C GLU A 585 27.87 -9.78 -19.99
N LYS A 586 27.97 -11.00 -20.56
CA LYS A 586 28.50 -11.26 -21.92
C LYS A 586 27.85 -10.40 -23.02
N TYR A 587 26.53 -10.20 -22.95
CA TYR A 587 25.78 -9.54 -24.02
C TYR A 587 25.92 -8.01 -23.98
N SER A 588 25.78 -7.33 -25.12
CA SER A 588 25.70 -5.87 -25.18
C SER A 588 24.35 -5.34 -24.65
N SER A 589 24.22 -4.05 -24.34
CA SER A 589 22.91 -3.49 -23.95
C SER A 589 21.92 -3.53 -25.11
N GLU A 590 22.39 -3.29 -26.34
CA GLU A 590 21.58 -3.33 -27.56
C GLU A 590 21.15 -4.77 -27.91
N GLU A 591 22.00 -5.78 -27.73
CA GLU A 591 21.65 -7.20 -27.88
C GLU A 591 20.54 -7.65 -26.91
N ARG A 592 20.49 -7.08 -25.70
CA ARG A 592 19.41 -7.34 -24.73
C ARG A 592 18.08 -6.79 -25.23
N LEU A 593 18.08 -5.54 -25.71
CA LEU A 593 16.88 -4.84 -26.21
C LEU A 593 16.40 -5.38 -27.57
N SER A 594 17.33 -5.76 -28.46
CA SER A 594 17.04 -6.48 -29.70
C SER A 594 16.35 -7.83 -29.41
N TYR A 595 16.84 -8.57 -28.40
CA TYR A 595 16.21 -9.82 -28.00
C TYR A 595 14.85 -9.64 -27.32
N VAL A 596 14.63 -8.55 -26.57
CA VAL A 596 13.28 -8.19 -26.11
C VAL A 596 12.33 -7.97 -27.30
N SER A 597 12.81 -7.33 -28.37
CA SER A 597 12.03 -7.12 -29.60
C SER A 597 11.75 -8.42 -30.38
N GLU A 598 12.63 -9.42 -30.27
CA GLU A 598 12.37 -10.78 -30.75
C GLU A 598 11.31 -11.50 -29.90
N VAL A 599 11.38 -11.37 -28.57
CA VAL A 599 10.41 -11.98 -27.64
C VAL A 599 9.02 -11.38 -27.79
N VAL A 600 8.90 -10.08 -28.08
CA VAL A 600 7.61 -9.42 -28.41
C VAL A 600 6.94 -10.07 -29.63
N LYS A 601 7.68 -10.26 -30.72
CA LYS A 601 7.20 -10.91 -31.96
C LYS A 601 6.91 -12.39 -31.77
N LEU A 602 7.74 -13.09 -31.00
CA LEU A 602 7.58 -14.51 -30.68
C LEU A 602 6.31 -14.80 -29.86
N LEU A 603 5.84 -13.81 -29.11
CA LEU A 603 4.66 -13.88 -28.25
C LEU A 603 3.41 -13.23 -28.84
N ASP A 604 3.50 -12.66 -30.04
CA ASP A 604 2.40 -11.97 -30.71
C ASP A 604 1.83 -10.83 -29.83
N MET A 605 2.71 -9.85 -29.56
CA MET A 605 2.46 -8.72 -28.64
C MET A 605 2.67 -7.33 -29.26
N ASP A 606 3.05 -7.22 -30.55
CA ASP A 606 3.38 -5.93 -31.18
C ASP A 606 2.22 -4.90 -31.11
N ASP A 607 0.95 -5.35 -31.09
CA ASP A 607 -0.23 -4.47 -30.96
C ASP A 607 -0.36 -3.78 -29.58
N PHE A 608 0.24 -4.33 -28.52
CA PHE A 608 0.07 -3.85 -27.14
C PHE A 608 1.37 -3.73 -26.34
N VAL A 609 2.53 -3.87 -26.99
CA VAL A 609 3.87 -3.79 -26.39
C VAL A 609 4.16 -2.46 -25.69
N ASP A 610 3.55 -1.36 -26.13
CA ASP A 610 3.70 -0.03 -25.51
C ASP A 610 2.50 0.36 -24.63
N ALA A 611 1.56 -0.56 -24.37
CA ALA A 611 0.44 -0.34 -23.46
C ALA A 611 0.85 -0.51 -21.99
N VAL A 612 0.22 0.25 -21.10
CA VAL A 612 0.42 0.21 -19.64
C VAL A 612 -0.23 -1.05 -19.06
N ILE A 613 0.48 -1.78 -18.19
CA ILE A 613 0.04 -3.06 -17.65
C ILE A 613 -1.19 -2.89 -16.73
N GLY A 614 -1.19 -1.87 -15.87
CA GLY A 614 -2.30 -1.51 -14.99
C GLY A 614 -2.63 -2.57 -13.93
N VAL A 615 -3.77 -2.42 -13.26
CA VAL A 615 -4.27 -3.34 -12.22
C VAL A 615 -5.27 -4.36 -12.78
N PRO A 616 -5.59 -5.48 -12.10
CA PRO A 616 -6.58 -6.42 -12.61
C PRO A 616 -7.98 -5.79 -12.74
N GLY A 617 -8.38 -5.44 -13.97
CA GLY A 617 -9.62 -4.71 -14.29
C GLY A 617 -9.38 -3.42 -15.09
N GLU A 618 -8.18 -2.84 -15.02
CA GLU A 618 -7.81 -1.60 -15.71
C GLU A 618 -6.44 -1.76 -16.41
N GLY A 619 -6.36 -1.48 -17.70
CA GLY A 619 -5.17 -1.79 -18.52
C GLY A 619 -5.30 -3.14 -19.22
N LEU A 620 -4.27 -3.98 -19.15
CA LEU A 620 -4.21 -5.22 -19.95
C LEU A 620 -5.24 -6.28 -19.54
N ASN A 621 -5.80 -6.95 -20.54
CA ASN A 621 -6.66 -8.11 -20.38
C ASN A 621 -5.90 -9.34 -19.84
N VAL A 622 -6.60 -10.45 -19.60
CA VAL A 622 -6.00 -11.65 -18.98
C VAL A 622 -4.98 -12.33 -19.88
N GLU A 623 -5.28 -12.50 -21.18
CA GLU A 623 -4.36 -13.10 -22.16
C GLU A 623 -3.08 -12.28 -22.24
N GLN A 624 -3.22 -10.98 -22.48
CA GLN A 624 -2.13 -10.03 -22.63
C GLN A 624 -1.25 -10.08 -21.38
N ARG A 625 -1.84 -10.02 -20.18
CA ARG A 625 -1.10 -10.07 -18.92
C ARG A 625 -0.37 -11.41 -18.72
N LYS A 626 -0.95 -12.55 -19.13
CA LYS A 626 -0.27 -13.86 -19.16
C LYS A 626 0.86 -13.91 -20.18
N LYS A 627 0.66 -13.43 -21.41
CA LYS A 627 1.73 -13.27 -22.44
C LYS A 627 2.89 -12.44 -21.88
N VAL A 628 2.62 -11.36 -21.16
CA VAL A 628 3.64 -10.51 -20.52
C VAL A 628 4.35 -11.23 -19.36
N THR A 629 3.65 -11.99 -18.51
CA THR A 629 4.28 -12.83 -17.48
C THR A 629 5.26 -13.85 -18.09
N ILE A 630 4.86 -14.51 -19.18
CA ILE A 630 5.72 -15.44 -19.93
C ILE A 630 6.90 -14.71 -20.58
N GLY A 631 6.64 -13.56 -21.21
CA GLY A 631 7.66 -12.76 -21.91
C GLY A 631 8.72 -12.16 -21.00
N VAL A 632 8.36 -11.75 -19.79
CA VAL A 632 9.33 -11.25 -18.80
C VAL A 632 10.31 -12.34 -18.33
N GLU A 633 9.89 -13.62 -18.34
CA GLU A 633 10.77 -14.77 -18.06
C GLU A 633 11.54 -15.25 -19.31
N LEU A 634 10.94 -15.20 -20.50
CA LEU A 634 11.64 -15.52 -21.76
C LEU A 634 12.71 -14.48 -22.11
N ALA A 635 12.49 -13.19 -21.83
CA ALA A 635 13.43 -12.08 -22.03
C ALA A 635 14.78 -12.25 -21.31
N VAL A 636 14.91 -13.28 -20.45
CA VAL A 636 16.12 -13.66 -19.73
C VAL A 636 17.06 -14.57 -20.55
N ARG A 637 16.58 -15.16 -21.66
CA ARG A 637 17.21 -16.29 -22.36
C ARG A 637 17.42 -17.49 -21.42
N PRO A 638 16.37 -18.13 -20.88
CA PRO A 638 16.49 -19.21 -19.89
C PRO A 638 17.14 -20.48 -20.48
N GLU A 639 18.46 -20.58 -20.31
CA GLU A 639 19.35 -21.62 -20.88
C GLU A 639 18.93 -23.06 -20.55
N LEU A 640 18.33 -23.26 -19.37
CA LEU A 640 18.07 -24.59 -18.80
C LEU A 640 16.60 -25.02 -18.90
N LEU A 641 15.68 -24.24 -18.33
CA LEU A 641 14.29 -24.65 -18.10
C LEU A 641 13.40 -23.43 -17.86
N LEU A 642 12.19 -23.45 -18.43
CA LEU A 642 11.09 -22.55 -18.11
C LEU A 642 10.04 -23.30 -17.28
N PHE A 643 9.82 -22.85 -16.04
CA PHE A 643 8.70 -23.28 -15.21
C PHE A 643 7.50 -22.35 -15.43
N LEU A 644 6.30 -22.90 -15.58
CA LEU A 644 5.05 -22.14 -15.57
C LEU A 644 4.06 -22.73 -14.58
N ASP A 645 3.68 -21.96 -13.56
CA ASP A 645 2.64 -22.39 -12.63
C ASP A 645 1.25 -21.98 -13.17
N GLU A 646 0.49 -22.97 -13.64
CA GLU A 646 -0.82 -22.89 -14.30
C GLU A 646 -0.95 -21.80 -15.38
N PRO A 647 -0.21 -21.87 -16.52
CA PRO A 647 -0.24 -20.85 -17.56
C PRO A 647 -1.61 -20.70 -18.26
N THR A 648 -2.46 -21.73 -18.19
CA THR A 648 -3.85 -21.70 -18.70
C THR A 648 -4.88 -21.19 -17.68
N SER A 649 -4.49 -20.96 -16.42
CA SER A 649 -5.44 -20.73 -15.33
C SER A 649 -6.25 -19.45 -15.52
N GLY A 650 -7.56 -19.61 -15.60
CA GLY A 650 -8.49 -18.50 -15.75
C GLY A 650 -8.45 -17.78 -17.09
N LEU A 651 -8.02 -18.48 -18.14
CA LEU A 651 -8.27 -18.18 -19.55
C LEU A 651 -9.49 -19.01 -20.05
N ASP A 652 -10.00 -18.71 -21.24
CA ASP A 652 -10.96 -19.56 -21.97
C ASP A 652 -10.28 -20.61 -22.83
N SER A 653 -11.04 -21.57 -23.37
CA SER A 653 -10.49 -22.68 -24.16
C SER A 653 -9.72 -22.24 -25.41
N ASN A 654 -10.13 -21.16 -26.10
CA ASN A 654 -9.42 -20.67 -27.29
C ASN A 654 -8.11 -19.99 -26.90
N THR A 655 -8.14 -19.13 -25.87
CA THR A 655 -6.96 -18.43 -25.38
C THR A 655 -5.96 -19.38 -24.70
N ALA A 656 -6.43 -20.37 -23.95
CA ALA A 656 -5.61 -21.44 -23.42
C ALA A 656 -4.97 -22.27 -24.55
N TRP A 657 -5.70 -22.54 -25.65
CA TRP A 657 -5.14 -23.16 -26.85
C TRP A 657 -4.04 -22.30 -27.50
N ALA A 658 -4.25 -20.98 -27.62
CA ALA A 658 -3.24 -20.06 -28.15
C ALA A 658 -1.95 -20.05 -27.30
N ILE A 659 -2.09 -19.99 -25.96
CA ILE A 659 -0.96 -20.05 -25.03
C ILE A 659 -0.26 -21.42 -25.10
N CYS A 660 -0.97 -22.54 -25.12
CA CYS A 660 -0.35 -23.86 -25.23
C CYS A 660 0.31 -24.11 -26.59
N ARG A 661 -0.28 -23.62 -27.69
CA ARG A 661 0.33 -23.68 -29.03
C ARG A 661 1.59 -22.81 -29.13
N LEU A 662 1.63 -21.69 -28.40
CA LEU A 662 2.83 -20.89 -28.20
C LEU A 662 3.89 -21.65 -27.36
N LEU A 663 3.53 -22.27 -26.24
CA LEU A 663 4.45 -23.10 -25.45
C LEU A 663 5.01 -24.27 -26.29
N GLN A 664 4.18 -24.87 -27.15
CA GLN A 664 4.60 -25.90 -28.09
C GLN A 664 5.64 -25.36 -29.09
N ARG A 665 5.39 -24.21 -29.74
CA ARG A 665 6.37 -23.53 -30.62
C ARG A 665 7.68 -23.19 -29.91
N LEU A 666 7.61 -22.74 -28.65
CA LEU A 666 8.80 -22.46 -27.82
C LEU A 666 9.61 -23.75 -27.56
N SER A 667 8.92 -24.86 -27.35
CA SER A 667 9.55 -26.17 -27.18
C SER A 667 10.12 -26.72 -28.50
N GLU A 668 9.39 -26.63 -29.62
CA GLU A 668 9.90 -26.91 -30.97
C GLU A 668 11.18 -26.06 -31.27
N GLY A 669 11.25 -24.83 -30.75
CA GLY A 669 12.43 -23.95 -30.75
C GLY A 669 13.53 -24.30 -29.72
N GLY A 670 13.50 -25.49 -29.12
CA GLY A 670 14.50 -26.04 -28.22
C GLY A 670 14.27 -25.79 -26.72
N GLN A 671 13.27 -25.02 -26.31
CA GLN A 671 13.05 -24.71 -24.89
C GLN A 671 12.59 -25.96 -24.12
N ALA A 672 13.29 -26.29 -23.03
CA ALA A 672 12.74 -27.21 -22.02
C ALA A 672 11.65 -26.47 -21.21
N ILE A 673 10.47 -27.06 -21.09
CA ILE A 673 9.32 -26.45 -20.41
C ILE A 673 8.68 -27.44 -19.45
N LEU A 674 8.51 -27.03 -18.19
CA LEU A 674 7.72 -27.75 -17.17
C LEU A 674 6.58 -26.86 -16.70
N CYS A 675 5.34 -27.33 -16.80
CA CYS A 675 4.18 -26.55 -16.39
C CYS A 675 3.21 -27.35 -15.54
N THR A 676 2.62 -26.74 -14.51
CA THR A 676 1.41 -27.28 -13.88
C THR A 676 0.21 -26.94 -14.74
N ILE A 677 -0.75 -27.85 -14.85
CA ILE A 677 -1.97 -27.60 -15.63
C ILE A 677 -3.17 -28.09 -14.82
N HIS A 678 -4.21 -27.26 -14.78
CA HIS A 678 -5.52 -27.72 -14.32
C HIS A 678 -6.36 -28.21 -15.50
N GLN A 679 -6.85 -29.46 -15.40
CA GLN A 679 -7.68 -30.19 -16.37
C GLN A 679 -7.79 -29.54 -17.77
N PRO A 680 -6.81 -29.78 -18.67
CA PRO A 680 -6.93 -29.32 -20.05
C PRO A 680 -8.09 -30.01 -20.79
N SER A 681 -8.57 -29.40 -21.87
CA SER A 681 -9.41 -30.10 -22.86
C SER A 681 -8.60 -31.19 -23.56
N GLY A 682 -9.27 -32.17 -24.19
CA GLY A 682 -8.58 -33.28 -24.87
C GLY A 682 -7.59 -32.82 -25.94
N ASP A 683 -7.96 -31.80 -26.71
CA ASP A 683 -7.11 -31.21 -27.76
C ASP A 683 -5.93 -30.39 -27.22
N LEU A 684 -6.04 -29.86 -26.00
CA LEU A 684 -4.92 -29.26 -25.27
C LEU A 684 -3.99 -30.35 -24.69
N PHE A 685 -4.56 -31.41 -24.11
CA PHE A 685 -3.81 -32.45 -23.42
C PHE A 685 -2.82 -33.19 -24.35
N GLN A 686 -3.21 -33.42 -25.61
CA GLN A 686 -2.34 -34.03 -26.62
C GLN A 686 -1.19 -33.12 -27.12
N MET A 687 -1.12 -31.85 -26.73
CA MET A 687 0.03 -30.97 -27.05
C MET A 687 1.27 -31.28 -26.21
N PHE A 688 1.09 -31.92 -25.05
CA PHE A 688 2.16 -32.18 -24.09
C PHE A 688 2.89 -33.47 -24.44
N ASN A 689 4.22 -33.43 -24.43
CA ASN A 689 5.02 -34.61 -24.76
C ASN A 689 4.99 -35.63 -23.63
N ASN A 690 5.12 -35.15 -22.39
CA ASN A 690 5.17 -36.00 -21.19
C ASN A 690 4.18 -35.52 -20.13
N LEU A 691 3.67 -36.46 -19.35
CA LEU A 691 2.85 -36.23 -18.17
C LEU A 691 3.61 -36.67 -16.91
N LEU A 692 3.59 -35.85 -15.86
CA LEU A 692 3.81 -36.25 -14.48
C LEU A 692 2.48 -36.14 -13.73
N LEU A 693 2.00 -37.24 -13.16
CA LEU A 693 0.73 -37.29 -12.43
C LEU A 693 0.97 -37.58 -10.94
N LEU A 694 0.40 -36.74 -10.08
CA LEU A 694 0.52 -36.83 -8.62
C LEU A 694 -0.81 -37.22 -7.96
N SER A 695 -0.74 -38.07 -6.93
CA SER A 695 -1.86 -38.37 -6.03
C SER A 695 -2.12 -37.23 -5.05
N GLU A 696 -3.28 -37.25 -4.39
CA GLU A 696 -3.64 -36.28 -3.34
C GLU A 696 -2.65 -36.26 -2.16
N ASP A 697 -2.02 -37.41 -1.86
CA ASP A 697 -0.93 -37.56 -0.88
C ASP A 697 0.40 -36.89 -1.32
N GLY A 698 0.53 -36.44 -2.57
CA GLY A 698 1.80 -35.98 -3.15
C GLY A 698 2.77 -37.11 -3.49
N LYS A 699 2.25 -38.34 -3.71
CA LYS A 699 3.01 -39.47 -4.28
C LYS A 699 2.88 -39.46 -5.80
N GLN A 700 3.84 -40.03 -6.51
CA GLN A 700 3.79 -40.16 -7.97
C GLN A 700 2.93 -41.35 -8.41
N ILE A 701 2.02 -41.11 -9.36
CA ILE A 701 1.15 -42.13 -10.00
C ILE A 701 1.66 -42.52 -11.39
N TYR A 702 2.17 -41.56 -12.16
CA TYR A 702 2.63 -41.81 -13.53
C TYR A 702 3.70 -40.80 -13.93
N PHE A 703 4.69 -41.26 -14.69
CA PHE A 703 5.56 -40.37 -15.48
C PHE A 703 5.92 -41.03 -16.81
N GLY A 704 5.62 -40.36 -17.93
CA GLY A 704 5.87 -40.93 -19.26
C GLY A 704 5.30 -40.08 -20.39
N ASN A 705 5.51 -40.55 -21.62
CA ASN A 705 5.01 -39.92 -22.85
C ASN A 705 3.50 -40.11 -22.98
N ILE A 706 2.76 -39.06 -23.35
CA ILE A 706 1.28 -39.13 -23.47
C ILE A 706 0.83 -39.98 -24.66
N GLY A 707 1.62 -39.98 -25.74
CA GLY A 707 1.34 -40.71 -26.98
C GLY A 707 0.23 -40.09 -27.85
N PRO A 708 0.16 -40.46 -29.14
CA PRO A 708 -0.87 -39.97 -30.05
C PRO A 708 -2.28 -40.38 -29.56
N LYS A 709 -3.25 -39.47 -29.67
CA LYS A 709 -4.62 -39.63 -29.11
C LYS A 709 -4.64 -40.03 -27.61
N CYS A 710 -3.58 -39.75 -26.86
CA CYS A 710 -3.37 -40.07 -25.43
C CYS A 710 -3.29 -41.56 -25.08
N GLN A 711 -3.08 -42.43 -26.09
CA GLN A 711 -3.22 -43.89 -25.93
C GLN A 711 -2.20 -44.51 -24.97
N ALA A 712 -1.00 -43.94 -24.81
CA ALA A 712 0.01 -44.51 -23.90
C ALA A 712 -0.43 -44.40 -22.43
N VAL A 713 -1.05 -43.28 -22.05
CA VAL A 713 -1.60 -43.11 -20.69
C VAL A 713 -2.88 -43.92 -20.51
N ILE A 714 -3.77 -43.93 -21.51
CA ILE A 714 -5.03 -44.71 -21.45
C ILE A 714 -4.73 -46.20 -21.24
N ASN A 715 -3.83 -46.78 -22.03
CA ASN A 715 -3.43 -48.18 -21.91
C ASN A 715 -2.86 -48.51 -20.51
N TYR A 716 -2.04 -47.62 -19.92
CA TYR A 716 -1.50 -47.82 -18.57
C TYR A 716 -2.63 -47.95 -17.52
N PHE A 717 -3.60 -47.05 -17.54
CA PHE A 717 -4.71 -47.08 -16.57
C PHE A 717 -5.71 -48.21 -16.85
N GLU A 718 -6.03 -48.52 -18.11
CA GLU A 718 -6.91 -49.65 -18.45
C GLU A 718 -6.28 -50.99 -18.08
N ASN A 719 -5.00 -51.23 -18.39
CA ASN A 719 -4.24 -52.40 -17.91
C ASN A 719 -4.12 -52.39 -16.37
N GLY A 720 -4.07 -51.19 -15.77
CA GLY A 720 -4.17 -50.97 -14.34
C GLY A 720 -5.54 -51.27 -13.71
N GLY A 721 -6.55 -51.64 -14.50
CA GLY A 721 -7.90 -51.99 -14.02
C GLY A 721 -8.82 -50.79 -13.81
N ALA A 722 -8.54 -49.64 -14.43
CA ALA A 722 -9.49 -48.53 -14.50
C ALA A 722 -10.70 -48.88 -15.37
N ARG A 723 -11.81 -48.13 -15.23
CA ARG A 723 -12.89 -48.15 -16.24
C ARG A 723 -12.33 -47.68 -17.58
N LYS A 724 -12.76 -48.30 -18.69
CA LYS A 724 -12.35 -47.86 -20.02
C LYS A 724 -12.68 -46.38 -20.25
N CYS A 725 -11.79 -45.68 -20.96
CA CYS A 725 -12.06 -44.33 -21.45
C CYS A 725 -13.06 -44.44 -22.61
N ARG A 726 -14.11 -43.62 -22.63
CA ARG A 726 -15.04 -43.62 -23.78
C ARG A 726 -14.44 -42.85 -24.96
N GLU A 727 -14.95 -43.09 -26.16
CA GLU A 727 -14.41 -42.44 -27.37
C GLU A 727 -14.74 -40.94 -27.44
N ASP A 728 -15.85 -40.54 -26.83
CA ASP A 728 -16.40 -39.17 -26.68
C ASP A 728 -15.87 -38.43 -25.44
N GLU A 729 -15.08 -39.09 -24.60
CA GLU A 729 -14.65 -38.59 -23.28
C GLU A 729 -13.29 -37.90 -23.32
N ASN A 730 -13.13 -36.83 -22.55
CA ASN A 730 -11.84 -36.12 -22.41
C ASN A 730 -10.87 -36.97 -21.55
N PRO A 731 -9.72 -37.45 -22.09
CA PRO A 731 -8.79 -38.26 -21.33
C PRO A 731 -8.22 -37.56 -20.09
N ALA A 732 -8.06 -36.23 -20.12
CA ALA A 732 -7.58 -35.45 -18.98
C ALA A 732 -8.61 -35.30 -17.85
N GLU A 733 -9.90 -35.45 -18.16
CA GLU A 733 -10.98 -35.50 -17.16
C GLU A 733 -11.11 -36.91 -16.58
N TRP A 734 -11.14 -37.93 -17.44
CA TRP A 734 -11.12 -39.35 -17.08
C TRP A 734 -9.96 -39.71 -16.14
N LEU A 735 -8.72 -39.27 -16.44
CA LEU A 735 -7.55 -39.50 -15.59
C LEU A 735 -7.72 -38.92 -14.18
N LEU A 736 -8.34 -37.75 -14.04
CA LEU A 736 -8.57 -37.11 -12.74
C LEU A 736 -9.75 -37.75 -11.99
N GLU A 737 -10.73 -38.35 -12.67
CA GLU A 737 -11.80 -39.14 -12.03
C GLU A 737 -11.26 -40.47 -11.50
N VAL A 738 -10.52 -41.22 -12.34
CA VAL A 738 -9.93 -42.53 -12.03
C VAL A 738 -8.91 -42.46 -10.90
N THR A 739 -8.21 -41.32 -10.73
CA THR A 739 -7.26 -41.10 -9.63
C THR A 739 -7.86 -40.44 -8.38
N LYS A 740 -9.12 -40.01 -8.42
CA LYS A 740 -9.86 -39.46 -7.26
C LYS A 740 -10.80 -40.44 -6.57
N SER A 741 -11.19 -41.53 -7.24
CA SER A 741 -12.29 -42.42 -6.80
C SER A 741 -11.93 -43.34 -5.61
N SER A 742 -10.79 -43.10 -4.96
CA SER A 742 -10.12 -43.81 -3.84
C SER A 742 -10.94 -44.01 -2.56
N SER A 743 -12.23 -43.73 -2.57
CA SER A 743 -13.17 -43.76 -1.44
C SER A 743 -14.28 -44.80 -1.60
N THR A 744 -14.09 -45.79 -2.49
CA THR A 744 -14.93 -46.99 -2.59
C THR A 744 -14.07 -48.25 -2.53
N GLU A 745 -14.59 -49.33 -1.91
CA GLU A 745 -13.81 -50.49 -1.44
C GLU A 745 -13.12 -51.34 -2.54
N ASN A 746 -13.28 -50.99 -3.83
CA ASN A 746 -12.73 -51.72 -4.97
C ASN A 746 -11.72 -50.92 -5.84
N THR A 747 -11.35 -49.68 -5.47
CA THR A 747 -10.39 -48.90 -6.30
C THR A 747 -8.93 -49.28 -6.05
N PRO A 748 -8.09 -49.43 -7.11
CA PRO A 748 -6.66 -49.71 -6.96
C PRO A 748 -5.85 -48.58 -6.29
N ASP A 749 -4.85 -48.94 -5.48
CA ASP A 749 -3.80 -48.00 -5.06
C ASP A 749 -2.87 -47.71 -6.25
N TRP A 750 -3.06 -46.52 -6.84
CA TRP A 750 -2.30 -46.07 -8.00
C TRP A 750 -0.80 -45.83 -7.70
N PRO A 751 -0.40 -45.15 -6.60
CA PRO A 751 1.01 -45.06 -6.19
C PRO A 751 1.74 -46.41 -6.05
N ASP A 752 1.10 -47.46 -5.53
CA ASP A 752 1.73 -48.77 -5.39
C ASP A 752 1.75 -49.56 -6.71
N LYS A 753 0.72 -49.43 -7.56
CA LYS A 753 0.79 -49.93 -8.95
C LYS A 753 1.91 -49.25 -9.75
N TRP A 754 2.14 -47.95 -9.57
CA TRP A 754 3.28 -47.24 -10.18
C TRP A 754 4.62 -47.84 -9.76
N LYS A 755 4.81 -48.14 -8.46
CA LYS A 755 6.04 -48.77 -7.95
C LYS A 755 6.36 -50.13 -8.57
N MET A 756 5.32 -50.93 -8.90
CA MET A 756 5.48 -52.29 -9.45
C MET A 756 5.50 -52.34 -10.99
N SER A 757 5.05 -51.26 -11.64
CA SER A 757 4.88 -51.14 -13.10
C SER A 757 6.14 -51.43 -13.92
N GLN A 758 5.97 -51.72 -15.21
CA GLN A 758 7.08 -51.92 -16.14
C GLN A 758 7.62 -50.56 -16.63
N GLU A 759 6.69 -49.65 -16.90
CA GLU A 759 6.90 -48.25 -17.28
C GLU A 759 7.81 -47.52 -16.29
N LYS A 760 7.62 -47.72 -14.97
CA LYS A 760 8.54 -47.16 -13.97
C LYS A 760 9.95 -47.71 -14.10
N LYS A 761 10.14 -49.01 -14.38
CA LYS A 761 11.48 -49.63 -14.50
C LYS A 761 12.23 -49.06 -15.70
N GLU A 762 11.52 -48.77 -16.78
CA GLU A 762 12.06 -48.12 -17.98
C GLU A 762 12.49 -46.67 -17.68
N ILE A 763 11.66 -45.89 -16.98
CA ILE A 763 12.05 -44.55 -16.48
C ILE A 763 13.23 -44.63 -15.50
N ASP A 764 13.26 -45.62 -14.61
CA ASP A 764 14.35 -45.86 -13.66
C ASP A 764 15.66 -46.25 -14.37
N GLN A 765 15.59 -46.88 -15.55
CA GLN A 765 16.75 -47.18 -16.37
C GLN A 765 17.21 -45.94 -17.15
N GLU A 766 16.30 -45.27 -17.84
CA GLU A 766 16.59 -44.05 -18.62
C GLU A 766 17.21 -42.95 -17.74
N LEU A 767 16.69 -42.74 -16.53
CA LEU A 767 17.21 -41.77 -15.57
C LEU A 767 18.64 -42.15 -15.10
N LYS A 768 18.94 -43.44 -14.91
CA LYS A 768 20.30 -43.92 -14.61
C LYS A 768 21.24 -43.73 -15.79
N GLU A 769 20.78 -43.95 -17.01
CA GLU A 769 21.57 -43.75 -18.24
C GLU A 769 21.89 -42.27 -18.47
N MET A 770 20.89 -41.38 -18.35
CA MET A 770 21.13 -39.94 -18.43
C MET A 770 22.05 -39.43 -17.31
N ASN A 771 21.91 -39.91 -16.07
CA ASN A 771 22.80 -39.53 -14.97
C ASN A 771 24.24 -40.06 -15.18
N LYS A 772 24.43 -41.24 -15.80
CA LYS A 772 25.76 -41.75 -16.22
C LYS A 772 26.40 -40.86 -17.30
N VAL A 773 25.67 -40.58 -18.39
CA VAL A 773 26.17 -39.72 -19.49
C VAL A 773 26.55 -38.34 -18.96
N PHE A 774 25.72 -37.79 -18.06
CA PHE A 774 25.95 -36.50 -17.45
C PHE A 774 27.19 -36.50 -16.53
N ARG A 775 27.32 -37.46 -15.60
CA ARG A 775 28.50 -37.58 -14.71
C ARG A 775 29.80 -37.96 -15.43
N GLY A 776 29.74 -38.40 -16.69
CA GLY A 776 30.90 -38.69 -17.54
C GLY A 776 31.57 -37.44 -18.14
N HIS A 777 30.89 -36.29 -18.18
CA HIS A 777 31.44 -35.05 -18.72
C HIS A 777 32.23 -34.28 -17.65
N GLN A 778 33.56 -34.31 -17.70
CA GLN A 778 34.40 -33.49 -16.83
C GLN A 778 34.23 -31.98 -17.14
N PRO A 779 34.19 -31.10 -16.12
CA PRO A 779 34.06 -29.67 -16.33
C PRO A 779 35.36 -29.06 -16.89
N SER A 780 35.24 -28.23 -17.93
CA SER A 780 36.36 -27.45 -18.45
C SER A 780 36.72 -26.33 -17.46
N GLN A 781 37.89 -26.44 -16.81
CA GLN A 781 38.32 -25.66 -15.63
C GLN A 781 38.46 -24.12 -15.82
N ASN A 782 38.12 -23.58 -16.98
CA ASN A 782 38.36 -22.17 -17.36
C ASN A 782 37.12 -21.24 -17.27
N LEU A 783 35.96 -21.70 -16.76
CA LEU A 783 34.72 -20.91 -16.70
C LEU A 783 34.30 -20.47 -15.28
N ASP A 784 35.02 -20.91 -14.25
CA ASP A 784 34.55 -20.98 -12.86
C ASP A 784 34.40 -19.65 -12.10
N SER A 785 34.88 -18.53 -12.64
CA SER A 785 34.80 -17.22 -11.98
C SER A 785 33.45 -16.50 -12.20
N ILE A 786 32.74 -16.79 -13.30
CA ILE A 786 31.52 -16.07 -13.68
C ILE A 786 30.26 -16.74 -13.11
N GLY A 787 30.23 -18.07 -13.05
CA GLY A 787 29.08 -18.85 -12.56
C GLY A 787 28.71 -18.59 -11.10
N ARG A 788 29.67 -18.18 -10.25
CA ARG A 788 29.49 -18.10 -8.79
C ARG A 788 28.81 -16.82 -8.27
N LYS A 789 28.61 -15.78 -9.10
CA LYS A 789 27.90 -14.54 -8.69
C LYS A 789 26.40 -14.80 -8.48
N GLU A 790 25.82 -14.33 -7.38
CA GLU A 790 24.36 -14.47 -7.10
C GLU A 790 23.48 -13.70 -8.10
N PHE A 791 23.92 -12.53 -8.55
CA PHE A 791 23.18 -11.67 -9.49
C PHE A 791 23.86 -11.65 -10.86
N ALA A 792 23.11 -11.31 -11.92
CA ALA A 792 23.66 -11.29 -13.28
C ALA A 792 24.47 -10.02 -13.61
N ARG A 793 24.32 -8.94 -12.83
CA ARG A 793 24.90 -7.61 -13.12
C ARG A 793 25.55 -7.01 -11.89
N SER A 794 26.55 -6.15 -12.10
CA SER A 794 27.18 -5.35 -11.04
C SER A 794 26.18 -4.50 -10.24
N PHE A 795 26.52 -4.19 -8.98
CA PHE A 795 25.65 -3.44 -8.06
C PHE A 795 25.26 -2.05 -8.59
N LEU A 796 26.21 -1.30 -9.17
CA LEU A 796 25.93 0.00 -9.80
C LEU A 796 24.95 -0.12 -10.98
N THR A 797 25.04 -1.20 -11.76
CA THR A 797 24.10 -1.44 -12.87
C THR A 797 22.69 -1.72 -12.35
N GLN A 798 22.56 -2.55 -11.29
CA GLN A 798 21.28 -2.77 -10.61
C GLN A 798 20.70 -1.43 -10.12
N LEU A 799 21.48 -0.67 -9.36
CA LEU A 799 21.08 0.59 -8.75
C LEU A 799 20.63 1.64 -9.78
N SER A 800 21.37 1.79 -10.89
CA SER A 800 21.04 2.73 -11.97
C SER A 800 19.74 2.37 -12.69
N VAL A 801 19.56 1.10 -13.08
CA VAL A 801 18.34 0.63 -13.77
C VAL A 801 17.12 0.74 -12.85
N LEU A 802 17.26 0.40 -11.56
CA LEU A 802 16.20 0.53 -10.57
C LEU A 802 15.83 2.00 -10.30
N THR A 803 16.82 2.88 -10.13
CA THR A 803 16.56 4.30 -9.89
C THR A 803 15.84 4.93 -11.09
N ARG A 804 16.23 4.57 -12.33
CA ARG A 804 15.50 4.98 -13.54
C ARG A 804 14.05 4.45 -13.54
N ARG A 805 13.81 3.17 -13.19
CA ARG A 805 12.45 2.61 -13.08
C ARG A 805 11.61 3.39 -12.06
N ASN A 806 12.17 3.64 -10.88
CA ASN A 806 11.47 4.30 -9.79
C ASN A 806 11.15 5.77 -10.12
N LEU A 807 12.07 6.50 -10.75
CA LEU A 807 11.80 7.87 -11.24
C LEU A 807 10.66 7.92 -12.27
N VAL A 808 10.63 6.96 -13.22
CA VAL A 808 9.53 6.86 -14.21
C VAL A 808 8.21 6.45 -13.55
N ARG A 809 8.24 5.54 -12.57
CA ARG A 809 7.08 5.19 -11.73
C ARG A 809 6.52 6.43 -11.05
N ASP A 810 7.35 7.18 -10.34
CA ASP A 810 6.91 8.34 -9.54
C ASP A 810 6.33 9.44 -10.43
N TRP A 811 6.96 9.72 -11.58
CA TRP A 811 6.43 10.62 -12.61
C TRP A 811 5.06 10.17 -13.15
N ARG A 812 4.84 8.85 -13.32
CA ARG A 812 3.57 8.27 -13.75
C ARG A 812 2.55 8.07 -12.63
N THR A 813 2.87 8.42 -11.38
CA THR A 813 1.94 8.45 -10.24
C THR A 813 1.66 9.91 -9.84
N PRO A 814 0.95 10.70 -10.69
CA PRO A 814 0.74 12.13 -10.45
C PRO A 814 -0.03 12.40 -9.15
N SER A 815 -0.92 11.51 -8.73
CA SER A 815 -1.61 11.59 -7.44
C SER A 815 -0.64 11.68 -6.25
N TYR A 816 0.48 10.96 -6.29
CA TYR A 816 1.51 10.97 -5.25
C TYR A 816 2.33 12.25 -5.28
N LEU A 817 2.86 12.64 -6.45
CA LEU A 817 3.68 13.86 -6.58
C LEU A 817 2.87 15.14 -6.34
N TYR A 818 1.65 15.24 -6.88
CA TYR A 818 0.79 16.41 -6.67
C TYR A 818 0.33 16.52 -5.21
N SER A 819 0.04 15.41 -4.52
CA SER A 819 -0.29 15.45 -3.09
C SER A 819 0.87 15.98 -2.25
N LYS A 820 2.11 15.53 -2.51
CA LYS A 820 3.31 16.09 -1.85
C LYS A 820 3.50 17.57 -2.17
N LEU A 821 3.39 17.96 -3.45
CA LEU A 821 3.59 19.34 -3.90
C LEU A 821 2.55 20.31 -3.33
N ILE A 822 1.27 19.97 -3.39
CA ILE A 822 0.17 20.79 -2.87
C ILE A 822 0.30 20.93 -1.34
N LEU A 823 0.58 19.84 -0.62
CA LEU A 823 0.81 19.87 0.82
C LEU A 823 1.96 20.82 1.21
N THR A 824 3.13 20.64 0.59
CA THR A 824 4.33 21.44 0.90
C THR A 824 4.14 22.91 0.54
N ILE A 825 3.55 23.22 -0.61
CA ILE A 825 3.28 24.62 -1.03
C ILE A 825 2.22 25.27 -0.14
N ALA A 826 1.09 24.60 0.12
CA ALA A 826 0.00 25.18 0.91
C ALA A 826 0.40 25.43 2.36
N ALA A 827 1.07 24.47 3.01
CA ALA A 827 1.56 24.65 4.38
C ALA A 827 2.71 25.66 4.47
N GLY A 828 3.61 25.69 3.46
CA GLY A 828 4.68 26.69 3.38
C GLY A 828 4.15 28.12 3.23
N LEU A 829 3.22 28.33 2.30
CA LEU A 829 2.49 29.60 2.12
C LEU A 829 1.77 29.98 3.40
N LEU A 830 1.00 29.08 4.00
CA LEU A 830 0.22 29.37 5.20
C LEU A 830 1.12 29.78 6.37
N ASN A 831 2.22 29.06 6.61
CA ASN A 831 3.19 29.42 7.64
C ASN A 831 3.82 30.80 7.32
N GLY A 832 4.30 31.01 6.09
CA GLY A 832 4.93 32.27 5.67
C GLY A 832 4.02 33.50 5.76
N PHE A 833 2.75 33.39 5.35
CA PHE A 833 1.75 34.47 5.44
C PHE A 833 1.10 34.60 6.82
N SER A 834 1.30 33.65 7.74
CA SER A 834 0.89 33.79 9.14
C SER A 834 1.87 34.65 9.94
N PHE A 835 3.17 34.53 9.67
CA PHE A 835 4.22 35.37 10.27
C PHE A 835 4.72 36.46 9.31
N TRP A 836 3.80 36.99 8.50
CA TRP A 836 4.11 37.96 7.44
C TRP A 836 4.91 39.15 7.95
N HIS A 837 6.13 39.30 7.43
CA HIS A 837 7.03 40.42 7.72
C HIS A 837 7.28 40.69 9.23
N SER A 838 7.32 39.63 10.05
CA SER A 838 7.52 39.68 11.50
C SER A 838 8.68 40.60 11.91
N GLU A 839 8.38 41.65 12.67
CA GLU A 839 9.33 42.67 13.12
C GLU A 839 10.44 42.12 14.02
N ASN A 840 11.56 42.83 14.12
CA ASN A 840 12.65 42.49 15.05
C ASN A 840 12.43 43.12 16.44
N ASN A 841 11.27 42.83 17.03
CA ASN A 841 10.95 43.05 18.44
C ASN A 841 10.94 41.70 19.20
N LEU A 842 10.74 41.69 20.53
CA LEU A 842 10.87 40.46 21.32
C LEU A 842 9.84 39.38 20.90
N GLN A 843 8.60 39.79 20.64
CA GLN A 843 7.55 38.89 20.13
C GLN A 843 7.87 38.41 18.72
N GLY A 844 8.37 39.29 17.86
CA GLY A 844 8.63 38.99 16.45
C GLY A 844 9.83 38.07 16.22
N VAL A 845 10.83 38.09 17.10
CA VAL A 845 11.87 37.05 17.14
C VAL A 845 11.30 35.69 17.56
N GLN A 846 10.41 35.65 18.56
CA GLN A 846 9.74 34.40 18.97
C GLN A 846 8.87 33.85 17.84
N ASN A 847 8.10 34.69 17.15
CA ASN A 847 7.32 34.36 15.95
C ASN A 847 8.20 33.68 14.87
N GLN A 848 9.36 34.26 14.55
CA GLN A 848 10.30 33.70 13.57
C GLN A 848 10.82 32.31 14.00
N ILE A 849 11.15 32.12 15.29
CA ILE A 849 11.57 30.82 15.85
C ILE A 849 10.42 29.79 15.77
N PHE A 850 9.19 30.19 16.11
CA PHE A 850 8.02 29.32 16.01
C PHE A 850 7.71 28.96 14.55
N SER A 851 7.95 29.84 13.58
CA SER A 851 7.79 29.52 12.16
C SER A 851 8.73 28.40 11.69
N PHE A 852 10.00 28.41 12.14
CA PHE A 852 10.94 27.30 11.94
C PHE A 852 10.45 26.00 12.61
N PHE A 853 9.92 26.08 13.83
CA PHE A 853 9.34 24.92 14.52
C PHE A 853 8.12 24.34 13.76
N LEU A 854 7.26 25.21 13.22
CA LEU A 854 6.07 24.81 12.47
C LEU A 854 6.39 24.14 11.12
N LEU A 855 7.52 24.49 10.48
CA LEU A 855 8.00 23.75 9.30
C LEU A 855 8.21 22.27 9.59
N LEU A 856 8.63 21.90 10.81
CA LEU A 856 8.85 20.50 11.19
C LEU A 856 7.57 19.67 11.05
N THR A 857 6.39 20.27 11.27
CA THR A 857 5.09 19.59 11.20
C THR A 857 4.76 19.01 9.82
N LEU A 858 5.44 19.45 8.75
CA LEU A 858 5.38 18.82 7.43
C LEU A 858 5.85 17.35 7.45
N PHE A 859 6.80 17.00 8.32
CA PHE A 859 7.43 15.68 8.39
C PHE A 859 6.39 14.55 8.44
N SER A 860 5.49 14.59 9.42
CA SER A 860 4.54 13.48 9.66
C SER A 860 3.44 13.39 8.59
N ASN A 861 3.19 14.48 7.86
CA ASN A 861 2.26 14.48 6.72
C ASN A 861 2.93 13.89 5.46
N LEU A 862 4.21 14.19 5.23
CA LEU A 862 5.00 13.61 4.14
C LEU A 862 5.28 12.11 4.37
N VAL A 863 5.57 11.69 5.60
CA VAL A 863 5.76 10.27 5.99
C VAL A 863 4.56 9.41 5.59
N GLN A 864 3.33 9.89 5.85
CA GLN A 864 2.09 9.18 5.49
C GLN A 864 1.92 8.98 3.98
N LEU A 865 2.42 9.89 3.14
CA LEU A 865 2.37 9.74 1.69
C LEU A 865 3.43 8.75 1.19
N ILE A 866 4.63 8.74 1.78
CA ILE A 866 5.78 7.95 1.32
C ILE A 866 5.66 6.46 1.72
N MET A 867 5.22 6.17 2.94
CA MET A 867 5.24 4.79 3.47
C MET A 867 4.37 3.77 2.71
N PRO A 868 3.10 4.06 2.33
CA PRO A 868 2.26 3.10 1.61
C PRO A 868 2.83 2.74 0.22
N GLN A 869 3.33 3.74 -0.51
CA GLN A 869 3.99 3.53 -1.80
C GLN A 869 5.24 2.64 -1.68
N TYR A 870 6.03 2.80 -0.61
CA TYR A 870 7.20 1.95 -0.37
C TYR A 870 6.82 0.48 -0.10
N ILE A 871 5.75 0.24 0.66
CA ILE A 871 5.24 -1.12 0.93
C ILE A 871 4.79 -1.82 -0.37
N GLU A 872 4.00 -1.17 -1.22
CA GLU A 872 3.55 -1.75 -2.50
C GLU A 872 4.73 -2.19 -3.39
N ASN A 873 5.79 -1.36 -3.44
CA ASN A 873 7.01 -1.67 -4.20
C ASN A 873 7.85 -2.78 -3.54
N ARG A 874 7.85 -2.89 -2.20
CA ARG A 874 8.51 -3.97 -1.47
C ARG A 874 7.82 -5.30 -1.71
N ASP A 875 6.49 -5.32 -1.68
CA ASP A 875 5.72 -6.57 -1.77
C ASP A 875 5.82 -7.17 -3.19
N LEU A 876 5.89 -6.33 -4.23
CA LEU A 876 6.29 -6.73 -5.60
C LEU A 876 7.69 -7.39 -5.60
N TYR A 877 8.67 -6.76 -4.95
CA TYR A 877 10.03 -7.28 -4.88
C TYR A 877 10.09 -8.62 -4.13
N GLU A 878 9.45 -8.75 -2.97
CA GLU A 878 9.54 -9.96 -2.14
C GLU A 878 8.83 -11.17 -2.76
N VAL A 879 7.66 -10.97 -3.37
CA VAL A 879 6.88 -12.07 -3.97
C VAL A 879 7.47 -12.52 -5.30
N ARG A 880 7.97 -11.61 -6.15
CA ARG A 880 8.38 -11.93 -7.53
C ARG A 880 9.86 -11.73 -7.82
N GLU A 881 10.42 -10.56 -7.53
CA GLU A 881 11.74 -10.17 -8.05
C GLU A 881 12.90 -10.82 -7.27
N ARG A 882 12.73 -10.98 -5.95
CA ARG A 882 13.67 -11.63 -5.01
C ARG A 882 13.79 -13.16 -5.24
N PRO A 883 12.70 -13.94 -5.43
CA PRO A 883 12.79 -15.36 -5.81
C PRO A 883 13.31 -15.58 -7.24
N SER A 884 13.30 -14.54 -8.08
CA SER A 884 13.82 -14.56 -9.46
C SER A 884 15.25 -14.01 -9.59
N LYS A 885 15.88 -13.69 -8.45
CA LYS A 885 17.27 -13.15 -8.35
C LYS A 885 17.56 -12.00 -9.31
N MET A 886 16.59 -11.10 -9.49
CA MET A 886 16.71 -9.96 -10.41
C MET A 886 17.75 -8.95 -9.91
N TYR A 887 17.68 -8.59 -8.63
CA TYR A 887 18.58 -7.62 -8.01
C TYR A 887 18.62 -7.79 -6.48
N SER A 888 19.59 -7.14 -5.85
CA SER A 888 19.90 -7.28 -4.42
C SER A 888 19.06 -6.37 -3.52
N TRP A 889 18.86 -6.76 -2.25
CA TRP A 889 18.12 -5.97 -1.27
C TRP A 889 18.71 -4.57 -1.02
N PRO A 890 20.05 -4.36 -0.91
CA PRO A 890 20.58 -3.01 -0.80
C PRO A 890 20.32 -2.16 -2.06
N ALA A 891 20.23 -2.78 -3.24
CA ALA A 891 19.85 -2.07 -4.47
C ALA A 891 18.34 -1.73 -4.48
N PHE A 892 17.47 -2.57 -3.91
CA PHE A 892 16.05 -2.23 -3.67
C PHE A 892 15.93 -0.96 -2.81
N VAL A 893 16.55 -0.95 -1.63
CA VAL A 893 16.44 0.17 -0.69
C VAL A 893 17.04 1.44 -1.29
N LEU A 894 18.32 1.41 -1.69
CA LEU A 894 19.00 2.60 -2.20
C LEU A 894 18.36 3.18 -3.47
N SER A 895 17.79 2.36 -4.36
CA SER A 895 17.13 2.88 -5.56
C SER A 895 15.80 3.58 -5.28
N ASN A 896 15.08 3.19 -4.22
CA ASN A 896 13.89 3.91 -3.76
C ASN A 896 14.28 5.18 -2.99
N THR A 897 15.43 5.19 -2.31
CA THR A 897 15.96 6.41 -1.68
C THR A 897 16.42 7.42 -2.74
N LEU A 898 17.25 7.01 -3.70
CA LEU A 898 17.79 7.89 -4.74
C LEU A 898 16.72 8.45 -5.68
N ALA A 899 15.63 7.73 -5.93
CA ALA A 899 14.52 8.22 -6.76
C ALA A 899 13.69 9.32 -6.06
N GLU A 900 13.64 9.35 -4.73
CA GLU A 900 12.97 10.44 -4.00
C GLU A 900 13.79 11.73 -3.98
N LEU A 901 15.12 11.67 -3.97
CA LEU A 901 15.97 12.86 -3.77
C LEU A 901 15.70 14.02 -4.75
N PRO A 902 15.48 13.82 -6.07
CA PRO A 902 15.12 14.91 -6.98
C PRO A 902 13.77 15.54 -6.62
N TRP A 903 12.77 14.74 -6.26
CA TRP A 903 11.45 15.23 -5.86
C TRP A 903 11.51 15.99 -4.54
N GLN A 904 12.23 15.47 -3.54
CA GLN A 904 12.46 16.18 -2.27
C GLN A 904 13.24 17.50 -2.47
N THR A 905 14.14 17.55 -3.45
CA THR A 905 14.88 18.78 -3.82
C THR A 905 13.95 19.82 -4.45
N ILE A 906 13.08 19.42 -5.38
CA ILE A 906 12.07 20.31 -5.99
C ILE A 906 11.10 20.84 -4.91
N LEU A 907 10.64 19.97 -4.01
CA LEU A 907 9.77 20.36 -2.89
C LEU A 907 10.48 21.33 -1.93
N ALA A 908 11.77 21.14 -1.65
CA ALA A 908 12.55 22.05 -0.81
C ALA A 908 12.71 23.45 -1.44
N VAL A 909 12.92 23.55 -2.75
CA VAL A 909 12.99 24.84 -3.47
C VAL A 909 11.65 25.57 -3.39
N PHE A 910 10.54 24.90 -3.67
CA PHE A 910 9.21 25.51 -3.51
C PHE A 910 8.95 25.95 -2.07
N LEU A 911 9.20 25.07 -1.09
CA LEU A 911 9.01 25.35 0.34
C LEU A 911 9.79 26.60 0.77
N TYR A 912 11.08 26.66 0.44
CA TYR A 912 11.94 27.80 0.74
C TYR A 912 11.38 29.11 0.17
N VAL A 913 11.00 29.14 -1.11
CA VAL A 913 10.48 30.35 -1.76
C VAL A 913 9.17 30.83 -1.12
N VAL A 914 8.22 29.92 -0.82
CA VAL A 914 6.93 30.30 -0.25
C VAL A 914 6.95 30.60 1.25
N TRP A 915 8.06 30.30 1.94
CA TRP A 915 8.19 30.47 3.39
C TRP A 915 9.19 31.58 3.77
N TYR A 916 10.39 31.58 3.20
CA TYR A 916 11.50 32.47 3.60
C TYR A 916 11.20 33.96 3.32
N TYR A 917 10.66 34.27 2.14
CA TYR A 917 10.41 35.65 1.71
C TYR A 917 9.19 36.30 2.39
N PRO A 918 8.02 35.65 2.54
CA PRO A 918 6.87 36.24 3.24
C PRO A 918 7.17 36.65 4.69
N ILE A 919 7.94 35.84 5.42
CA ILE A 919 8.36 36.17 6.80
C ILE A 919 9.31 37.38 6.84
N GLY A 920 10.04 37.62 5.75
CA GLY A 920 10.99 38.71 5.65
C GLY A 920 12.33 38.45 6.35
N MET A 921 12.76 37.18 6.46
CA MET A 921 14.00 36.76 7.12
C MET A 921 15.26 37.51 6.63
N SER A 922 15.27 38.01 5.39
CA SER A 922 16.35 38.84 4.85
C SER A 922 16.50 40.21 5.53
N LYS A 923 15.50 40.68 6.28
CA LYS A 923 15.56 41.94 7.07
C LYS A 923 16.43 41.81 8.33
N ASN A 924 16.80 40.59 8.71
CA ASN A 924 17.59 40.31 9.91
C ASN A 924 19.10 40.47 9.70
N MET A 925 19.52 40.73 8.46
CA MET A 925 20.87 40.53 7.95
C MET A 925 21.43 41.85 7.42
N THR A 926 22.75 42.05 7.56
CA THR A 926 23.46 43.13 6.87
C THR A 926 23.43 42.88 5.35
N PRO A 927 23.53 43.92 4.49
CA PRO A 927 23.48 43.76 3.03
C PRO A 927 24.51 42.76 2.46
N ASP A 928 25.67 42.64 3.10
CA ASP A 928 26.75 41.74 2.69
C ASP A 928 26.45 40.28 3.08
N ASP A 929 25.94 40.04 4.30
CA ASP A 929 25.65 38.71 4.84
C ASP A 929 24.47 37.99 4.16
N VAL A 930 23.54 38.74 3.52
CA VAL A 930 22.23 38.20 3.09
C VAL A 930 22.40 36.93 2.24
N ASN A 931 23.32 36.96 1.27
CA ASN A 931 23.47 35.89 0.28
C ASN A 931 23.95 34.57 0.92
N GLU A 932 24.94 34.63 1.82
CA GLU A 932 25.50 33.44 2.46
C GLU A 932 24.48 32.83 3.42
N ARG A 933 23.84 33.68 4.25
CA ARG A 933 22.87 33.26 5.25
C ARG A 933 21.57 32.76 4.61
N SER A 934 21.10 33.37 3.53
CA SER A 934 19.91 32.91 2.79
C SER A 934 20.16 31.54 2.14
N ALA A 935 21.36 31.29 1.60
CA ALA A 935 21.76 30.02 1.03
C ALA A 935 21.93 28.91 2.09
N LEU A 936 22.50 29.23 3.25
CA LEU A 936 22.60 28.30 4.38
C LEU A 936 21.22 27.89 4.91
N VAL A 937 20.26 28.82 5.05
CA VAL A 937 18.86 28.48 5.41
C VAL A 937 18.21 27.55 4.37
N PHE A 938 18.46 27.78 3.07
CA PHE A 938 18.01 26.85 2.03
C PHE A 938 18.61 25.44 2.19
N LEU A 939 19.92 25.34 2.44
CA LEU A 939 20.59 24.05 2.65
C LEU A 939 20.06 23.30 3.88
N PHE A 940 19.72 24.00 4.96
CA PHE A 940 19.02 23.38 6.09
C PHE A 940 17.65 22.82 5.67
N ILE A 941 16.80 23.61 5.02
CA ILE A 941 15.46 23.13 4.56
C ILE A 941 15.59 21.94 3.59
N TRP A 942 16.55 21.99 2.67
CA TRP A 942 16.85 20.87 1.76
C TRP A 942 17.26 19.60 2.51
N SER A 943 18.15 19.72 3.51
CA SER A 943 18.55 18.59 4.36
C SER A 943 17.37 18.00 5.15
N PHE A 944 16.42 18.81 5.60
CA PHE A 944 15.22 18.37 6.31
C PHE A 944 14.25 17.58 5.41
N MET A 945 14.08 18.00 4.15
CA MET A 945 13.26 17.28 3.17
C MET A 945 13.90 15.92 2.81
N ILE A 946 15.22 15.87 2.64
CA ILE A 946 15.97 14.61 2.45
C ILE A 946 15.89 13.72 3.69
N PHE A 947 16.05 14.27 4.90
CA PHE A 947 15.90 13.55 6.16
C PHE A 947 14.50 12.93 6.30
N THR A 948 13.44 13.68 5.96
CA THR A 948 12.05 13.19 6.01
C THR A 948 11.84 11.94 5.16
N SER A 949 12.36 11.93 3.92
CA SER A 949 12.22 10.78 3.03
C SER A 949 13.14 9.61 3.37
N THR A 950 14.36 9.87 3.86
CA THR A 950 15.30 8.80 4.25
C THR A 950 14.86 8.12 5.54
N PHE A 951 14.38 8.89 6.53
CA PHE A 951 13.86 8.37 7.79
C PHE A 951 12.59 7.53 7.60
N SER A 952 11.65 7.98 6.75
CA SER A 952 10.41 7.22 6.49
C SER A 952 10.72 5.84 5.88
N GLN A 953 11.63 5.78 4.90
CA GLN A 953 12.09 4.52 4.31
C GLN A 953 12.85 3.63 5.31
N PHE A 954 13.69 4.21 6.17
CA PHE A 954 14.40 3.49 7.23
C PHE A 954 13.44 2.80 8.21
N VAL A 955 12.43 3.53 8.72
CA VAL A 955 11.47 2.99 9.70
C VAL A 955 10.53 1.95 9.08
N VAL A 956 10.03 2.16 7.86
CA VAL A 956 9.04 1.25 7.25
C VAL A 956 9.66 -0.05 6.72
N THR A 957 10.93 -0.04 6.31
CA THR A 957 11.61 -1.20 5.69
C THR A 957 11.48 -2.52 6.46
N PRO A 958 11.72 -2.60 7.79
CA PRO A 958 11.60 -3.84 8.56
C PRO A 958 10.16 -4.17 9.01
N LEU A 959 9.15 -3.34 8.74
CA LEU A 959 7.81 -3.47 9.32
C LEU A 959 6.80 -4.04 8.31
N PRO A 960 5.93 -4.99 8.70
CA PRO A 960 5.04 -5.68 7.76
C PRO A 960 4.04 -4.75 7.05
N THR A 961 3.52 -3.72 7.73
CA THR A 961 2.46 -2.83 7.22
C THR A 961 2.82 -1.35 7.34
N ALA A 962 2.28 -0.52 6.44
CA ALA A 962 2.47 0.93 6.47
C ALA A 962 1.94 1.58 7.76
N ALA A 963 0.78 1.14 8.26
CA ALA A 963 0.15 1.69 9.46
C ALA A 963 1.03 1.54 10.72
N LEU A 964 1.67 0.37 10.90
CA LEU A 964 2.63 0.17 12.00
C LEU A 964 3.88 1.06 11.83
N GLY A 965 4.33 1.26 10.59
CA GLY A 965 5.40 2.20 10.26
C GLY A 965 5.07 3.65 10.62
N VAL A 966 3.88 4.12 10.27
CA VAL A 966 3.42 5.49 10.60
C VAL A 966 3.34 5.68 12.11
N ASN A 967 2.80 4.73 12.87
CA ASN A 967 2.75 4.80 14.33
C ASN A 967 4.14 4.90 14.98
N ILE A 968 5.09 4.06 14.54
CA ILE A 968 6.46 4.06 15.09
C ILE A 968 7.23 5.33 14.66
N ALA A 969 7.09 5.76 13.40
CA ALA A 969 7.72 7.00 12.93
C ALA A 969 7.14 8.24 13.63
N SER A 970 5.83 8.28 13.86
CA SER A 970 5.15 9.36 14.60
C SER A 970 5.62 9.45 16.05
N LEU A 971 5.83 8.32 16.73
CA LEU A 971 6.41 8.28 18.08
C LEU A 971 7.85 8.83 18.11
N LEU A 972 8.72 8.34 17.22
CA LEU A 972 10.12 8.79 17.13
C LEU A 972 10.24 10.26 16.69
N TYR A 973 9.37 10.71 15.79
CA TYR A 973 9.27 12.10 15.38
C TYR A 973 8.76 13.00 16.51
N SER A 974 7.72 12.59 17.24
CA SER A 974 7.20 13.36 18.38
C SER A 974 8.30 13.57 19.42
N LEU A 975 9.02 12.50 19.79
CA LEU A 975 10.20 12.59 20.65
C LEU A 975 11.27 13.55 20.09
N SER A 976 11.55 13.48 18.79
CA SER A 976 12.51 14.39 18.14
C SER A 976 12.04 15.85 18.11
N LEU A 977 10.73 16.09 18.00
CA LEU A 977 10.12 17.43 18.00
C LEU A 977 10.15 18.05 19.40
N ILE A 978 9.92 17.23 20.43
CA ILE A 978 9.97 17.62 21.84
C ILE A 978 11.36 18.07 22.24
N PHE A 979 12.38 17.29 21.90
CA PHE A 979 13.77 17.53 22.32
C PHE A 979 14.58 18.40 21.34
N CYS A 980 13.95 19.07 20.36
CA CYS A 980 14.65 19.95 19.41
C CYS A 980 15.18 21.27 20.01
N GLY A 981 14.82 21.61 21.25
CA GLY A 981 15.32 22.78 21.98
C GLY A 981 14.48 24.06 21.88
N VAL A 982 13.41 24.09 21.06
CA VAL A 982 12.50 25.26 20.98
C VAL A 982 11.56 25.34 22.18
N LEU A 983 10.86 24.24 22.48
CA LEU A 983 9.78 24.23 23.46
C LEU A 983 10.30 24.32 24.91
N VAL A 984 11.46 23.72 25.17
CA VAL A 984 12.15 23.75 26.46
C VAL A 984 13.64 23.92 26.20
N SER A 985 14.23 24.98 26.75
CA SER A 985 15.67 25.21 26.66
C SER A 985 16.45 24.10 27.39
N PRO A 986 17.56 23.59 26.84
CA PRO A 986 18.42 22.60 27.52
C PRO A 986 18.88 22.95 28.94
N SER A 987 18.90 24.23 29.31
CA SER A 987 19.13 24.70 30.69
C SER A 987 18.02 24.32 31.68
N LYS A 988 16.79 24.10 31.21
CA LYS A 988 15.60 23.71 31.99
C LYS A 988 15.28 22.21 31.88
N LEU A 989 15.98 21.46 31.03
CA LEU A 989 15.79 20.00 30.91
C LEU A 989 16.35 19.27 32.15
N PRO A 990 15.63 18.26 32.69
CA PRO A 990 16.19 17.35 33.68
C PRO A 990 17.48 16.71 33.19
N ARG A 991 18.51 16.61 34.05
CA ARG A 991 19.86 16.14 33.65
C ARG A 991 19.88 14.79 32.94
N PHE A 992 18.94 13.90 33.26
CA PHE A 992 18.83 12.57 32.64
C PHE A 992 18.24 12.59 31.21
N TRP A 993 17.66 13.70 30.73
CA TRP A 993 17.17 13.87 29.36
C TRP A 993 18.20 14.50 28.40
N ILE A 994 19.34 14.98 28.90
CA ILE A 994 20.35 15.72 28.09
C ILE A 994 20.94 14.85 26.96
N TRP A 995 20.92 13.51 27.06
CA TRP A 995 21.33 12.64 25.95
C TRP A 995 20.35 12.67 24.77
N MET A 996 19.05 12.88 25.03
CA MET A 996 18.01 12.83 23.99
C MET A 996 18.06 14.06 23.08
N LEU A 997 18.41 15.22 23.65
CA LEU A 997 18.79 16.44 22.90
C LEU A 997 19.92 16.17 21.88
N ARG A 998 20.87 15.29 22.22
CA ARG A 998 22.08 15.01 21.41
C ARG A 998 21.86 13.99 20.31
N ILE A 999 20.94 13.03 20.49
CA ILE A 999 20.60 12.02 19.46
C ILE A 999 19.56 12.53 18.47
N THR A 1000 18.79 13.56 18.85
CA THR A 1000 17.71 14.16 18.06
C THR A 1000 18.27 14.96 16.86
N PRO A 1001 18.00 14.57 15.60
CA PRO A 1001 18.50 15.29 14.43
C PRO A 1001 17.91 16.70 14.31
N LEU A 1002 16.67 16.88 14.77
CA LEU A 1002 15.95 18.16 14.69
C LEU A 1002 16.59 19.26 15.55
N THR A 1003 17.34 18.91 16.61
CA THR A 1003 18.13 19.85 17.42
C THR A 1003 19.17 20.57 16.56
N TYR A 1004 19.87 19.82 15.70
CA TYR A 1004 20.93 20.38 14.84
C TYR A 1004 20.34 21.16 13.65
N PHE A 1005 19.24 20.68 13.07
CA PHE A 1005 18.49 21.43 12.05
C PHE A 1005 17.99 22.77 12.61
N VAL A 1006 17.26 22.78 13.73
CA VAL A 1006 16.71 24.02 14.30
C VAL A 1006 17.83 24.93 14.80
N GLY A 1007 18.80 24.40 15.55
CA GLY A 1007 19.93 25.17 16.06
C GLY A 1007 20.72 25.86 14.95
N GLY A 1008 20.97 25.17 13.83
CA GLY A 1008 21.62 25.72 12.65
C GLY A 1008 20.75 26.69 11.84
N ALA A 1009 19.47 26.37 11.62
CA ALA A 1009 18.58 27.19 10.81
C ALA A 1009 18.18 28.50 11.53
N VAL A 1010 17.88 28.44 12.83
CA VAL A 1010 17.57 29.61 13.67
C VAL A 1010 18.80 30.50 13.86
N SER A 1011 19.99 29.92 14.10
CA SER A 1011 21.22 30.72 14.20
C SER A 1011 21.52 31.46 12.89
N THR A 1012 21.42 30.77 11.76
CA THR A 1012 21.60 31.38 10.44
C THR A 1012 20.55 32.47 10.17
N GLY A 1013 19.28 32.24 10.54
CA GLY A 1013 18.17 33.18 10.29
C GLY A 1013 18.13 34.42 11.19
N ILE A 1014 18.56 34.33 12.45
CA ILE A 1014 18.30 35.37 13.48
C ILE A 1014 19.59 35.87 14.17
N GLY A 1015 20.70 35.12 14.12
CA GLY A 1015 21.96 35.48 14.79
C GLY A 1015 22.45 36.89 14.44
N HIS A 1016 22.95 37.63 15.44
CA HIS A 1016 23.40 39.03 15.33
C HIS A 1016 22.37 40.06 14.82
N SER A 1017 21.09 39.71 14.68
CA SER A 1017 20.04 40.70 14.37
C SER A 1017 19.83 41.71 15.52
N THR A 1018 19.55 42.97 15.18
CA THR A 1018 19.28 44.03 16.16
C THR A 1018 17.83 43.99 16.61
N VAL A 1019 17.59 43.64 17.88
CA VAL A 1019 16.24 43.60 18.47
C VAL A 1019 15.89 44.94 19.13
N VAL A 1020 14.71 45.47 18.82
CA VAL A 1020 14.16 46.73 19.37
C VAL A 1020 12.84 46.43 20.08
N CYS A 1021 12.77 46.68 21.38
CA CYS A 1021 11.56 46.39 22.16
C CYS A 1021 10.36 47.25 21.74
N SER A 1022 9.18 46.64 21.66
CA SER A 1022 7.92 47.36 21.42
C SER A 1022 7.43 48.09 22.68
N VAL A 1023 6.52 49.06 22.53
CA VAL A 1023 5.99 49.85 23.67
C VAL A 1023 5.27 48.96 24.69
N ASN A 1024 4.64 47.87 24.24
CA ASN A 1024 3.90 46.94 25.07
C ASN A 1024 4.81 45.93 25.81
N GLU A 1025 6.12 45.91 25.51
CA GLU A 1025 7.14 45.10 26.21
C GLU A 1025 7.80 45.88 27.37
N LEU A 1026 7.41 47.14 27.62
CA LEU A 1026 7.98 47.98 28.66
C LEU A 1026 7.22 47.82 29.99
N VAL A 1027 7.96 47.60 31.08
CA VAL A 1027 7.39 47.61 32.44
C VAL A 1027 7.24 49.06 32.91
N HIS A 1028 6.05 49.42 33.39
CA HIS A 1028 5.72 50.75 33.91
C HIS A 1028 5.56 50.72 35.44
N PHE A 1029 6.30 51.58 36.14
CA PHE A 1029 6.14 51.83 37.57
C PHE A 1029 6.54 53.28 37.89
N ASP A 1030 6.14 53.80 39.06
CA ASP A 1030 6.51 55.16 39.49
C ASP A 1030 7.75 55.12 40.40
N ALA A 1031 8.63 56.13 40.29
CA ALA A 1031 9.83 56.24 41.13
C ALA A 1031 9.52 56.80 42.54
N PRO A 1032 10.30 56.46 43.58
CA PRO A 1032 10.14 57.02 44.92
C PRO A 1032 10.22 58.56 44.95
N GLY A 1033 9.38 59.17 45.78
CA GLY A 1033 9.15 60.62 45.78
C GLY A 1033 10.41 61.44 46.07
N GLY A 1034 10.92 62.13 45.05
CA GLY A 1034 12.06 63.07 45.14
C GLY A 1034 13.33 62.63 44.41
N ILE A 1035 13.35 61.46 43.79
CA ILE A 1035 14.50 60.94 43.02
C ILE A 1035 14.15 60.92 41.52
N ASP A 1036 15.11 61.25 40.65
CA ASP A 1036 14.91 61.13 39.20
C ASP A 1036 14.88 59.65 38.76
N CYS A 1037 14.01 59.36 37.79
CA CYS A 1037 13.78 58.03 37.24
C CYS A 1037 15.04 57.39 36.66
N GLY A 1038 15.93 58.18 36.03
CA GLY A 1038 17.21 57.71 35.51
C GLY A 1038 18.18 57.34 36.63
N SER A 1039 18.27 58.17 37.68
CA SER A 1039 19.13 57.90 38.83
C SER A 1039 18.65 56.74 39.72
N TYR A 1040 17.34 56.59 39.91
CA TYR A 1040 16.76 55.44 40.65
C TYR A 1040 17.05 54.10 39.97
N LEU A 1041 17.01 54.06 38.63
CA LEU A 1041 17.30 52.85 37.86
C LEU A 1041 18.79 52.62 37.55
N ALA A 1042 19.68 53.59 37.76
CA ALA A 1042 21.08 53.50 37.34
C ALA A 1042 21.80 52.24 37.89
N ALA A 1043 21.60 51.94 39.18
CA ALA A 1043 22.16 50.73 39.79
C ALA A 1043 21.58 49.44 39.18
N TYR A 1044 20.26 49.39 38.92
CA TYR A 1044 19.63 48.24 38.26
C TYR A 1044 20.11 48.04 36.82
N VAL A 1045 20.22 49.11 36.03
CA VAL A 1045 20.77 49.09 34.66
C VAL A 1045 22.20 48.55 34.66
N SER A 1046 23.03 48.94 35.63
CA SER A 1046 24.41 48.44 35.76
C SER A 1046 24.51 46.98 36.23
N TYR A 1047 23.46 46.44 36.84
CA TYR A 1047 23.41 45.09 37.42
C TYR A 1047 22.78 44.06 36.48
N ALA A 1048 21.65 44.39 35.86
CA ALA A 1048 20.89 43.52 34.97
C ALA A 1048 21.22 43.71 33.47
N GLY A 1049 21.82 44.85 33.11
CA GLY A 1049 21.92 45.31 31.73
C GLY A 1049 20.61 45.93 31.22
N GLY A 1050 20.71 46.86 30.27
CA GLY A 1050 19.52 47.54 29.71
C GLY A 1050 19.84 48.91 29.13
N ARG A 1051 18.82 49.58 28.59
CA ARG A 1051 18.76 51.04 28.46
C ARG A 1051 17.39 51.51 28.94
N SER A 1052 17.36 52.51 29.82
CA SER A 1052 16.11 53.14 30.25
C SER A 1052 15.62 54.14 29.20
N LEU A 1053 14.34 54.03 28.81
CA LEU A 1053 13.70 54.96 27.88
C LEU A 1053 12.93 56.03 28.66
N ILE A 1054 13.65 57.07 29.08
CA ILE A 1054 13.08 58.19 29.84
C ILE A 1054 12.23 59.07 28.91
N GLN A 1055 10.94 58.78 28.81
CA GLN A 1055 9.98 59.74 28.25
C GLN A 1055 9.81 60.94 29.21
N ARG A 1056 9.56 62.13 28.64
CA ARG A 1056 9.39 63.37 29.42
C ARG A 1056 8.03 63.45 30.13
N ARG A 1057 7.80 62.60 31.14
CA ARG A 1057 6.74 62.75 32.16
C ARG A 1057 7.36 62.60 33.56
N PRO A 1058 7.13 63.52 34.50
CA PRO A 1058 7.96 63.65 35.71
C PRO A 1058 7.65 62.65 36.84
N LYS A 1059 7.17 61.43 36.53
CA LYS A 1059 6.81 60.40 37.53
C LYS A 1059 6.97 58.95 37.05
N THR A 1060 6.56 58.68 35.82
CA THR A 1060 6.37 57.31 35.33
C THR A 1060 7.61 56.78 34.60
N VAL A 1061 8.18 55.70 35.12
CA VAL A 1061 9.34 54.99 34.56
C VAL A 1061 8.87 54.02 33.46
N SER A 1062 9.71 53.78 32.46
CA SER A 1062 9.51 52.74 31.45
C SER A 1062 10.81 51.96 31.27
N PHE A 1063 10.80 50.67 31.57
CA PHE A 1063 11.99 49.82 31.55
C PHE A 1063 11.82 48.62 30.61
N ALA A 1064 12.77 48.45 29.69
CA ALA A 1064 12.94 47.23 28.92
C ALA A 1064 13.84 46.27 29.69
N GLN A 1065 13.37 45.04 29.96
CA GLN A 1065 14.09 44.05 30.76
C GLN A 1065 15.37 43.51 30.09
N TYR A 1066 15.61 43.88 28.83
CA TYR A 1066 16.74 43.43 28.01
C TYR A 1066 17.42 44.62 27.32
N PRO A 1067 18.75 44.58 27.10
CA PRO A 1067 19.46 45.66 26.42
C PRO A 1067 19.05 45.78 24.95
N THR A 1068 18.95 47.02 24.45
CA THR A 1068 18.62 47.37 23.06
C THR A 1068 19.71 46.98 22.02
N GLN A 1069 20.69 46.19 22.45
CA GLN A 1069 21.66 45.47 21.62
C GLN A 1069 21.86 44.07 22.22
N MET A 1070 20.80 43.28 22.29
CA MET A 1070 20.96 41.83 22.38
C MET A 1070 21.47 41.32 21.03
N GLN A 1071 22.75 40.94 20.96
CA GLN A 1071 23.12 39.88 20.03
C GLN A 1071 22.40 38.61 20.49
N TYR A 1072 21.44 38.13 19.70
CA TYR A 1072 20.77 36.86 19.96
C TYR A 1072 21.73 35.70 19.69
N TRP A 1073 22.61 35.41 20.67
CA TRP A 1073 23.40 34.20 20.69
C TRP A 1073 22.50 32.97 20.86
N THR A 1074 22.89 31.90 20.19
CA THR A 1074 21.93 30.93 19.64
C THR A 1074 21.69 29.76 20.61
N PRO A 1075 20.68 28.90 20.39
CA PRO A 1075 19.91 28.34 21.52
C PRO A 1075 20.71 27.40 22.43
N SER A 1076 21.06 27.92 23.60
CA SER A 1076 21.25 27.21 24.87
C SER A 1076 21.94 25.83 24.81
N ALA A 1077 23.27 25.86 25.03
CA ALA A 1077 24.10 24.74 25.45
C ALA A 1077 24.51 23.68 24.40
N PHE A 1078 25.11 24.14 23.30
CA PHE A 1078 26.33 23.52 22.77
C PHE A 1078 27.44 24.59 22.66
N ILE A 1079 28.70 24.17 22.80
CA ILE A 1079 29.89 25.06 22.88
C ILE A 1079 29.88 25.99 24.11
N THR A 1080 30.08 25.41 25.30
CA THR A 1080 30.61 26.18 26.45
C THR A 1080 32.13 26.13 26.45
N ARG A 1081 32.77 27.10 25.79
CA ARG A 1081 34.15 27.48 26.08
C ARG A 1081 34.27 29.00 25.93
N ILE A 1082 34.60 29.66 27.04
CA ILE A 1082 35.01 31.06 27.04
C ILE A 1082 36.52 31.04 26.92
N ASP A 1083 37.03 31.58 25.82
CA ASP A 1083 38.35 32.20 25.79
C ASP A 1083 38.08 33.71 25.60
N GLY A 1084 38.83 34.56 26.30
CA GLY A 1084 38.56 36.00 26.39
C GLY A 1084 39.17 36.81 25.23
N GLU A 1085 39.02 38.14 25.31
CA GLU A 1085 39.36 39.12 24.26
C GLU A 1085 38.37 39.06 23.08
N THR A 1086 37.78 40.15 22.57
CA THR A 1086 38.06 41.59 22.71
C THR A 1086 36.78 42.41 22.96
N LEU A 1087 36.94 43.66 23.42
CA LEU A 1087 35.88 44.67 23.53
C LEU A 1087 36.47 46.05 23.23
N GLU A 1088 36.08 46.64 22.10
CA GLU A 1088 36.15 48.07 21.77
C GLU A 1088 34.77 48.52 21.25
#